data_AF-A0A954DGK5-F1
#
_entry.id   AF-A0A954DGK5-F1
#
_cell.length_a   1.000
_cell.length_b   1.000
_cell.length_c   1.000
_cell.angle_alpha   90.00
_cell.angle_beta   90.00
_cell.angle_gamma   90.00
#
_symmetry.space_group_name_H-M   'P 1'
#
loop_
_entity.id
_entity.type
_entity.pdbx_description
1 polymer ?
#
loop_
_entity_poly.entity_id
_entity_poly.type
_entity_poly.pdbx_seq_one_letter_code
_entity_poly.pdbx_strand_id
1 'polypeptide(L)'
;MSGISTRVVAQASTLLADIRAARIPDDSRIATGRGYQGLGGRDFVTVGSTVYFVASDGVTGQELWKSDGTTNGTVLVRDIHRGPNGSFIRELTAVGSSVYFVATDGFHGDELWKSDGTAAGTVLVKDIQPGTSGSLPMEVVEFGSGVAFAADDGVHGYELWVSDGTDAGTFLVRDLIPGANAGRPSSIYPWKANTMLFTAYSTVGREAWISDGTTAGTRVLHDIYPGTFSSAPSGFQSLGNVVAFVAQDGVHGEEPWVTDGTSSGTKLLRDVNPGVLGSRVGRLSSLFRGSVYFKATDGVNGEELWKTDGTASGTVLVKDIATGMYGSLPDWFTIVGSTLYFSAADAGGTELWKTDGTTNGTVLVKDIRPGLESSRPEFLVRSGSLVLFACDDGGGLGRELFVSDGTAAGTRVVTDIAPGASNSAPSFLTALGSKVVFRADDISGVGEELFETDGTTAGTQLLKDIDPMYTTPSSSPQDFVTVGDWTFFAADGVVGFGNELWKTDGTRAGTSLVATVVPIHNSNERPTAARYANELYFCASDSTHGYELWKSDGTAAGTRLVKDIRPGTASSTPTDLTVYNGKLYFAADDGVTGCELWVSDGTDAGTVLLKDILPGIGFSCPSHFCVADGLLFLSATDSNVGRELYRCDGTAAGTVLVQDIQPGGRSSDQEGLVAWRGKCYFGALRGDVGRELWVSDGTSAGTTFVKDINPGQDNHSAPKFLVAADDAVYFSADDGLHGPELWKSDGTVTGTVLVKDVLPGVSGSNPILLPRLVTFGNHVVFHASISRDTPDLWVSDGSEAGTIPVAETYDLSVGTMTQYGAIRSGQLIFNGFTPVEGREVHAWTPGFATSNVFGEGCGPAFPTLETTAPVLGGVSRLSGRGHGNHPGVVLLNQPTKPAPLLGCNDYVDVATAIVAAPVAGVRYQSTISIPNTTNVLGMRLFLQAWFVTVPGLFPLQATNGVEWVVGQ
;
A
#
# COMPACT_ATOMS: atom_id res chain seq x y z
N MET A 1 28.16 -40.48 -21.97
CA MET A 1 28.14 -39.60 -20.78
C MET A 1 28.43 -38.18 -21.26
N SER A 2 27.39 -37.40 -21.56
CA SER A 2 27.45 -35.98 -21.95
C SER A 2 26.01 -35.53 -22.27
N GLY A 3 25.13 -35.62 -21.28
CA GLY A 3 23.67 -35.53 -21.46
C GLY A 3 22.97 -34.54 -20.53
N ILE A 4 23.71 -33.61 -19.92
CA ILE A 4 23.11 -32.52 -19.15
C ILE A 4 22.40 -31.61 -20.16
N SER A 5 21.10 -31.39 -19.96
CA SER A 5 20.26 -30.60 -20.87
C SER A 5 20.77 -29.17 -20.99
N THR A 6 20.88 -28.68 -22.23
CA THR A 6 21.32 -27.30 -22.52
C THR A 6 20.41 -26.23 -21.90
N ARG A 7 19.17 -26.58 -21.52
CA ARG A 7 18.26 -25.69 -20.76
C ARG A 7 18.75 -25.43 -19.33
N VAL A 8 19.08 -26.48 -18.58
CA VAL A 8 19.55 -26.36 -17.18
C VAL A 8 20.89 -25.63 -17.13
N VAL A 9 21.75 -25.91 -18.11
CA VAL A 9 23.03 -25.19 -18.32
C VAL A 9 22.80 -23.72 -18.61
N ALA A 10 21.83 -23.37 -19.46
CA ALA A 10 21.51 -21.98 -19.78
C ALA A 10 21.02 -21.22 -18.54
N GLN A 11 20.02 -21.77 -17.83
CA GLN A 11 19.46 -21.19 -16.59
C GLN A 11 20.54 -20.96 -15.51
N ALA A 12 21.45 -21.92 -15.34
CA ALA A 12 22.58 -21.78 -14.42
C ALA A 12 23.63 -20.75 -14.89
N SER A 13 23.81 -20.56 -16.19
CA SER A 13 24.85 -19.68 -16.74
C SER A 13 24.51 -18.19 -16.69
N THR A 14 23.23 -17.81 -16.78
CA THR A 14 22.78 -16.43 -16.52
C THR A 14 22.88 -16.11 -15.03
N LEU A 15 22.26 -16.92 -14.17
CA LEU A 15 22.21 -16.69 -12.71
C LEU A 15 23.60 -16.51 -12.05
N LEU A 16 24.64 -17.10 -12.64
CA LEU A 16 26.03 -16.99 -12.18
C LEU A 16 26.88 -15.95 -12.94
N ALA A 17 26.33 -15.24 -13.91
CA ALA A 17 26.87 -13.95 -14.36
C ALA A 17 26.58 -12.86 -13.32
N ASP A 18 25.34 -12.81 -12.80
CA ASP A 18 24.89 -11.79 -11.84
C ASP A 18 25.63 -11.90 -10.50
N ILE A 19 25.75 -13.12 -9.97
CA ILE A 19 26.53 -13.41 -8.76
C ILE A 19 28.01 -12.99 -8.91
N ARG A 20 28.58 -13.03 -10.12
CA ARG A 20 29.98 -12.64 -10.38
C ARG A 20 30.15 -11.13 -10.61
N ALA A 21 29.09 -10.38 -10.87
CA ALA A 21 29.11 -8.92 -10.92
C ALA A 21 29.10 -8.29 -9.51
N ALA A 22 28.49 -8.96 -8.53
CA ALA A 22 28.38 -8.48 -7.16
C ALA A 22 29.66 -8.68 -6.32
N ARG A 23 30.40 -7.59 -6.08
CA ARG A 23 31.35 -7.55 -4.95
C ARG A 23 30.59 -7.35 -3.64
N ILE A 24 30.26 -8.45 -2.97
CA ILE A 24 29.59 -8.46 -1.66
C ILE A 24 30.58 -8.02 -0.56
N PRO A 25 30.28 -6.97 0.23
CA PRO A 25 30.76 -6.83 1.59
C PRO A 25 29.83 -7.60 2.55
N ASP A 26 30.38 -8.20 3.60
CA ASP A 26 29.58 -8.89 4.61
C ASP A 26 28.71 -7.92 5.43
N ASP A 27 27.44 -7.76 5.06
CA ASP A 27 26.34 -7.58 6.03
C ASP A 27 25.03 -8.13 5.47
N SER A 28 24.29 -8.90 6.27
CA SER A 28 23.25 -9.81 5.81
C SER A 28 21.85 -9.40 6.28
N ARG A 29 21.22 -8.46 5.58
CA ARG A 29 19.74 -8.35 5.42
C ARG A 29 19.34 -7.22 4.46
N ILE A 30 18.83 -7.59 3.28
CA ILE A 30 18.02 -6.70 2.44
C ILE A 30 16.67 -7.37 2.22
N ALA A 31 15.62 -6.84 2.86
CA ALA A 31 14.25 -7.13 2.50
C ALA A 31 13.79 -6.06 1.49
N THR A 32 13.44 -6.46 0.26
CA THR A 32 12.97 -5.54 -0.77
C THR A 32 11.50 -5.20 -0.57
N GLY A 33 11.18 -3.93 -0.29
CA GLY A 33 9.83 -3.47 -0.03
C GLY A 33 9.11 -2.88 -1.26
N ARG A 34 8.12 -3.60 -1.79
CA ARG A 34 6.82 -3.06 -2.26
C ARG A 34 5.77 -4.17 -2.10
N GLY A 35 4.62 -3.88 -1.47
CA GLY A 35 3.46 -4.78 -1.38
C GLY A 35 3.62 -6.04 -0.50
N TYR A 36 2.78 -6.16 0.53
CA TYR A 36 2.35 -7.43 1.14
C TYR A 36 0.81 -7.43 1.02
N GLN A 37 0.10 -8.50 0.68
CA GLN A 37 0.24 -9.87 1.21
C GLN A 37 0.72 -10.93 0.21
N GLY A 38 1.27 -12.03 0.74
CA GLY A 38 1.70 -13.22 0.00
C GLY A 38 3.06 -13.74 0.47
N LEU A 39 3.09 -15.00 0.94
CA LEU A 39 4.32 -15.61 1.49
C LEU A 39 5.35 -15.91 0.38
N GLY A 40 6.57 -15.40 0.55
CA GLY A 40 7.67 -15.58 -0.40
C GLY A 40 8.49 -16.83 -0.14
N GLY A 41 8.17 -17.93 -0.84
CA GLY A 41 9.08 -19.07 -0.95
C GLY A 41 10.37 -18.68 -1.68
N ARG A 42 11.52 -19.16 -1.20
CA ARG A 42 12.81 -18.99 -1.89
C ARG A 42 13.01 -20.14 -2.87
N ASP A 43 12.76 -19.90 -4.16
CA ASP A 43 12.92 -20.92 -5.22
C ASP A 43 14.40 -21.36 -5.42
N PHE A 44 15.33 -20.55 -4.90
CA PHE A 44 16.77 -20.83 -4.85
C PHE A 44 17.42 -20.19 -3.62
N VAL A 45 18.57 -20.73 -3.21
CA VAL A 45 19.41 -20.18 -2.13
C VAL A 45 20.90 -20.45 -2.40
N THR A 46 21.80 -19.66 -1.85
CA THR A 46 23.26 -19.80 -2.07
C THR A 46 23.99 -20.30 -0.83
N VAL A 47 24.98 -21.18 -1.05
CA VAL A 47 25.93 -21.66 -0.04
C VAL A 47 27.34 -21.52 -0.62
N GLY A 48 28.10 -20.54 -0.13
CA GLY A 48 29.38 -20.15 -0.71
C GLY A 48 29.22 -19.76 -2.19
N SER A 49 30.04 -20.35 -3.07
CA SER A 49 29.95 -20.14 -4.52
C SER A 49 28.95 -21.07 -5.23
N THR A 50 28.11 -21.80 -4.48
CA THR A 50 27.16 -22.78 -5.04
C THR A 50 25.74 -22.29 -4.88
N VAL A 51 24.98 -22.21 -5.97
CA VAL A 51 23.52 -22.01 -5.94
C VAL A 51 22.84 -23.36 -5.77
N TYR A 52 21.80 -23.43 -4.95
CA TYR A 52 20.86 -24.55 -4.79
C TYR A 52 19.48 -24.08 -5.23
N PHE A 53 18.75 -24.89 -5.99
CA PHE A 53 17.47 -24.51 -6.60
C PHE A 53 16.63 -25.74 -6.94
N VAL A 54 15.31 -25.56 -7.07
CA VAL A 54 14.41 -26.62 -7.53
C VAL A 54 14.39 -26.66 -9.06
N ALA A 55 14.62 -27.83 -9.67
CA ALA A 55 14.56 -27.98 -11.13
C ALA A 55 14.24 -29.42 -11.57
N SER A 56 14.00 -29.59 -12.87
CA SER A 56 13.78 -30.88 -13.52
C SER A 56 14.59 -31.00 -14.80
N ASP A 57 15.11 -32.21 -15.06
CA ASP A 57 15.66 -32.59 -16.37
C ASP A 57 14.61 -33.20 -17.31
N GLY A 58 13.37 -33.37 -16.85
CA GLY A 58 12.29 -34.07 -17.56
C GLY A 58 12.30 -35.60 -17.36
N VAL A 59 13.13 -36.12 -16.46
CA VAL A 59 13.25 -37.56 -16.14
C VAL A 59 13.08 -37.83 -14.64
N THR A 60 13.69 -37.00 -13.77
CA THR A 60 13.68 -37.20 -12.30
C THR A 60 12.70 -36.31 -11.55
N GLY A 61 11.62 -35.82 -12.18
CA GLY A 61 10.68 -34.90 -11.53
C GLY A 61 11.31 -33.56 -11.11
N GLN A 62 10.71 -32.86 -10.14
CA GLN A 62 11.23 -31.60 -9.58
C GLN A 62 11.98 -31.84 -8.27
N GLU A 63 13.30 -31.64 -8.31
CA GLU A 63 14.25 -32.11 -7.30
C GLU A 63 15.24 -31.02 -6.88
N LEU A 64 16.12 -31.32 -5.93
CA LEU A 64 17.19 -30.43 -5.52
C LEU A 64 18.33 -30.45 -6.54
N TRP A 65 18.60 -29.32 -7.19
CA TRP A 65 19.74 -29.12 -8.08
C TRP A 65 20.72 -28.11 -7.47
N LYS A 66 21.98 -28.16 -7.91
CA LYS A 66 23.00 -27.18 -7.55
C LYS A 66 23.85 -26.74 -8.75
N SER A 67 24.53 -25.59 -8.66
CA SER A 67 25.45 -25.09 -9.69
C SER A 67 26.58 -24.21 -9.14
N ASP A 68 27.76 -24.28 -9.77
CA ASP A 68 28.96 -23.47 -9.49
C ASP A 68 29.25 -22.36 -10.54
N GLY A 69 28.36 -22.22 -11.54
CA GLY A 69 28.55 -21.35 -12.69
C GLY A 69 29.17 -22.03 -13.91
N THR A 70 29.22 -23.36 -13.93
CA THR A 70 29.67 -24.14 -15.09
C THR A 70 28.67 -25.23 -15.45
N THR A 71 28.59 -25.53 -16.76
CA THR A 71 27.90 -26.69 -17.35
C THR A 71 28.12 -28.01 -16.60
N ASN A 72 29.29 -28.18 -15.98
CA ASN A 72 29.71 -29.44 -15.36
C ASN A 72 29.43 -29.47 -13.85
N GLY A 73 29.39 -28.32 -13.18
CA GLY A 73 28.98 -28.19 -11.77
C GLY A 73 27.48 -28.01 -11.59
N THR A 74 26.74 -27.71 -12.65
CA THR A 74 25.26 -27.75 -12.68
C THR A 74 24.75 -29.19 -12.69
N VAL A 75 24.33 -29.71 -11.53
CA VAL A 75 23.96 -31.13 -11.35
C VAL A 75 22.77 -31.31 -10.40
N LEU A 76 22.01 -32.39 -10.64
CA LEU A 76 21.07 -32.95 -9.67
C LEU A 76 21.84 -33.33 -8.40
N VAL A 77 21.36 -32.88 -7.24
CA VAL A 77 21.97 -33.21 -5.95
C VAL A 77 21.52 -34.59 -5.51
N ARG A 78 20.20 -34.86 -5.58
CA ARG A 78 19.59 -36.14 -5.29
C ARG A 78 18.22 -36.22 -5.96
N ASP A 79 17.90 -37.40 -6.49
CA ASP A 79 16.52 -37.87 -6.74
C ASP A 79 15.99 -38.41 -5.40
N ILE A 80 15.19 -37.59 -4.71
CA ILE A 80 14.63 -37.86 -3.38
C ILE A 80 13.35 -38.71 -3.55
N HIS A 81 12.36 -38.24 -4.32
CA HIS A 81 11.11 -38.94 -4.66
C HIS A 81 11.23 -39.75 -5.96
N ARG A 82 12.10 -40.77 -5.91
CA ARG A 82 12.47 -41.71 -7.00
C ARG A 82 11.49 -41.83 -8.17
N GLY A 83 11.83 -41.17 -9.28
CA GLY A 83 11.18 -41.37 -10.58
C GLY A 83 10.79 -40.05 -11.24
N PRO A 84 9.70 -40.01 -12.04
CA PRO A 84 9.25 -38.78 -12.69
C PRO A 84 8.49 -37.82 -11.76
N ASN A 85 8.31 -38.18 -10.49
CA ASN A 85 7.64 -37.37 -9.47
C ASN A 85 8.64 -36.40 -8.85
N GLY A 86 8.18 -35.22 -8.42
CA GLY A 86 9.00 -34.30 -7.62
C GLY A 86 8.85 -34.50 -6.12
N SER A 87 9.81 -33.98 -5.37
CA SER A 87 9.87 -34.06 -3.90
C SER A 87 9.26 -32.86 -3.18
N PHE A 88 8.54 -32.00 -3.91
CA PHE A 88 7.80 -30.84 -3.38
C PHE A 88 8.64 -29.92 -2.48
N ILE A 89 9.87 -29.63 -2.91
CA ILE A 89 10.85 -28.85 -2.15
C ILE A 89 10.35 -27.42 -1.90
N ARG A 90 10.25 -27.04 -0.63
CA ARG A 90 9.83 -25.72 -0.14
C ARG A 90 10.80 -25.20 0.92
N GLU A 91 10.72 -23.91 1.24
CA GLU A 91 11.47 -23.28 2.35
C GLU A 91 13.01 -23.50 2.29
N LEU A 92 13.62 -23.26 1.13
CA LEU A 92 15.07 -23.39 0.93
C LEU A 92 15.86 -22.37 1.79
N THR A 93 16.32 -22.83 2.95
CA THR A 93 17.07 -22.04 3.93
C THR A 93 18.49 -22.58 4.05
N ALA A 94 19.44 -21.82 3.51
CA ALA A 94 20.86 -22.08 3.66
C ALA A 94 21.32 -21.79 5.09
N VAL A 95 22.15 -22.68 5.65
CA VAL A 95 22.76 -22.54 6.97
C VAL A 95 24.16 -23.15 6.94
N GLY A 96 25.18 -22.33 7.20
CA GLY A 96 26.58 -22.77 7.14
C GLY A 96 26.99 -23.33 5.78
N SER A 97 27.28 -24.64 5.72
CA SER A 97 27.62 -25.37 4.47
C SER A 97 26.50 -26.28 3.95
N SER A 98 25.27 -26.12 4.47
CA SER A 98 24.11 -26.95 4.14
C SER A 98 22.91 -26.13 3.71
N VAL A 99 21.95 -26.79 3.05
CA VAL A 99 20.61 -26.25 2.82
C VAL A 99 19.59 -27.13 3.54
N TYR A 100 18.71 -26.50 4.30
CA TYR A 100 17.51 -27.08 4.90
C TYR A 100 16.31 -26.73 4.02
N PHE A 101 15.33 -27.62 3.97
CA PHE A 101 14.11 -27.45 3.16
C PHE A 101 13.03 -28.43 3.63
N VAL A 102 11.77 -28.14 3.32
CA VAL A 102 10.68 -29.11 3.46
C VAL A 102 10.56 -29.93 2.18
N ALA A 103 10.40 -31.25 2.29
CA ALA A 103 10.24 -32.14 1.15
C ALA A 103 9.61 -33.49 1.56
N THR A 104 9.28 -34.30 0.56
CA THR A 104 8.86 -35.70 0.71
C THR A 104 9.65 -36.65 -0.19
N ASP A 105 9.86 -37.89 0.26
CA ASP A 105 10.32 -39.01 -0.57
C ASP A 105 9.20 -39.93 -1.07
N GLY A 106 7.94 -39.56 -0.79
CA GLY A 106 6.76 -40.38 -1.08
C GLY A 106 6.43 -41.42 0.01
N PHE A 107 7.17 -41.47 1.12
CA PHE A 107 6.93 -42.41 2.23
C PHE A 107 6.70 -41.72 3.59
N HIS A 108 7.40 -40.61 3.87
CA HIS A 108 7.40 -39.94 5.19
C HIS A 108 6.61 -38.62 5.22
N GLY A 109 5.76 -38.35 4.23
CA GLY A 109 5.02 -37.08 4.13
C GLY A 109 5.94 -35.86 3.91
N ASP A 110 5.43 -34.66 4.17
CA ASP A 110 6.19 -33.40 4.08
C ASP A 110 6.90 -33.11 5.41
N GLU A 111 8.21 -33.33 5.41
CA GLU A 111 9.08 -33.29 6.60
C GLU A 111 10.29 -32.37 6.42
N LEU A 112 11.09 -32.18 7.47
CA LEU A 112 12.34 -31.45 7.36
C LEU A 112 13.44 -32.30 6.69
N TRP A 113 14.04 -31.78 5.62
CA TRP A 113 15.19 -32.36 4.91
C TRP A 113 16.40 -31.43 4.96
N LYS A 114 17.58 -32.01 4.77
CA LYS A 114 18.87 -31.31 4.73
C LYS A 114 19.75 -31.84 3.61
N SER A 115 20.58 -30.98 3.03
CA SER A 115 21.58 -31.32 2.02
C SER A 115 22.94 -30.66 2.30
N ASP A 116 24.03 -31.39 2.03
CA ASP A 116 25.40 -30.86 1.89
C ASP A 116 25.82 -30.63 0.41
N GLY A 117 24.87 -30.76 -0.53
CA GLY A 117 25.14 -30.75 -1.96
C GLY A 117 25.65 -32.07 -2.52
N THR A 118 25.59 -33.18 -1.78
CA THR A 118 25.84 -34.53 -2.27
C THR A 118 24.59 -35.41 -2.13
N ALA A 119 24.45 -36.43 -2.98
CA ALA A 119 23.36 -37.39 -2.87
C ALA A 119 23.38 -38.18 -1.55
N ALA A 120 24.56 -38.32 -0.93
CA ALA A 120 24.76 -39.05 0.32
C ALA A 120 24.37 -38.21 1.55
N GLY A 121 24.78 -36.94 1.59
CA GLY A 121 24.43 -35.97 2.63
C GLY A 121 23.11 -35.23 2.39
N THR A 122 22.31 -35.66 1.41
CA THR A 122 20.92 -35.21 1.23
C THR A 122 19.96 -36.23 1.85
N VAL A 123 19.35 -35.89 2.97
CA VAL A 123 18.64 -36.82 3.87
C VAL A 123 17.42 -36.18 4.51
N LEU A 124 16.44 -37.02 4.84
CA LEU A 124 15.40 -36.74 5.82
C LEU A 124 16.11 -36.45 7.15
N VAL A 125 15.80 -35.32 7.77
CA VAL A 125 16.40 -34.94 9.07
C VAL A 125 15.72 -35.72 10.19
N LYS A 126 14.40 -35.79 10.15
CA LYS A 126 13.54 -36.51 11.07
C LYS A 126 12.18 -36.80 10.42
N ASP A 127 11.58 -37.90 10.81
CA ASP A 127 10.16 -38.22 10.60
C ASP A 127 9.42 -37.69 11.85
N ILE A 128 9.09 -36.38 11.86
CA ILE A 128 8.56 -35.69 13.05
C ILE A 128 7.09 -36.12 13.31
N GLN A 129 6.30 -36.36 12.26
CA GLN A 129 4.98 -36.96 12.35
C GLN A 129 4.90 -38.32 11.62
N PRO A 130 5.27 -39.44 12.29
CA PRO A 130 5.51 -40.75 11.67
C PRO A 130 4.43 -41.27 10.72
N GLY A 131 4.76 -41.30 9.43
CA GLY A 131 3.95 -41.89 8.37
C GLY A 131 3.82 -41.01 7.13
N THR A 132 2.79 -41.22 6.32
CA THR A 132 2.60 -40.50 5.05
C THR A 132 2.00 -39.09 5.21
N SER A 133 1.92 -38.56 6.44
CA SER A 133 1.31 -37.25 6.72
C SER A 133 2.35 -36.13 6.70
N GLY A 134 3.43 -36.27 7.48
CA GLY A 134 4.47 -35.26 7.66
C GLY A 134 4.07 -34.12 8.61
N SER A 135 5.05 -33.57 9.32
CA SER A 135 4.88 -32.53 10.35
C SER A 135 4.64 -31.11 9.83
N LEU A 136 4.69 -30.92 8.51
CA LEU A 136 4.47 -29.64 7.82
C LEU A 136 5.26 -28.45 8.42
N PRO A 137 6.60 -28.44 8.36
CA PRO A 137 7.38 -27.31 8.87
C PRO A 137 7.06 -25.98 8.18
N MET A 138 6.97 -24.89 8.96
CA MET A 138 6.61 -23.53 8.52
C MET A 138 7.50 -22.45 9.16
N GLU A 139 7.62 -21.29 8.52
CA GLU A 139 8.54 -20.19 8.90
C GLU A 139 9.98 -20.71 9.16
N VAL A 140 10.51 -21.53 8.24
CA VAL A 140 11.80 -22.22 8.43
C VAL A 140 12.98 -21.24 8.28
N VAL A 141 13.47 -20.75 9.40
CA VAL A 141 14.52 -19.72 9.47
C VAL A 141 15.83 -20.25 10.04
N GLU A 142 16.95 -19.67 9.61
CA GLU A 142 18.29 -19.97 10.12
C GLU A 142 18.37 -19.72 11.64
N PHE A 143 18.85 -20.71 12.39
CA PHE A 143 19.02 -20.66 13.84
C PHE A 143 20.20 -21.51 14.32
N GLY A 144 21.21 -20.88 14.92
CA GLY A 144 22.41 -21.53 15.44
C GLY A 144 23.26 -22.18 14.35
N SER A 145 23.16 -23.51 14.22
CA SER A 145 23.82 -24.30 13.16
C SER A 145 22.84 -25.12 12.32
N GLY A 146 21.54 -24.84 12.48
CA GLY A 146 20.47 -25.37 11.67
C GLY A 146 19.30 -24.40 11.63
N VAL A 147 18.10 -24.86 11.93
CA VAL A 147 16.87 -24.09 11.71
C VAL A 147 15.94 -24.08 12.92
N ALA A 148 15.16 -23.00 13.03
CA ALA A 148 13.97 -22.90 13.86
C ALA A 148 12.74 -22.78 12.96
N PHE A 149 11.63 -23.37 13.37
CA PHE A 149 10.41 -23.49 12.56
C PHE A 149 9.21 -23.83 13.47
N ALA A 150 7.99 -23.61 12.96
CA ALA A 150 6.78 -24.20 13.54
C ALA A 150 6.50 -25.56 12.89
N ALA A 151 6.11 -26.58 13.67
CA ALA A 151 5.73 -27.92 13.19
C ALA A 151 4.86 -28.65 14.23
N ASP A 152 4.24 -29.76 13.82
CA ASP A 152 3.37 -30.60 14.66
C ASP A 152 3.78 -32.09 14.59
N ASP A 153 4.04 -32.72 15.75
CA ASP A 153 4.33 -34.16 15.87
C ASP A 153 3.07 -35.05 15.94
N GLY A 154 1.89 -34.45 15.83
CA GLY A 154 0.60 -35.11 16.00
C GLY A 154 0.20 -35.33 17.46
N VAL A 155 0.93 -34.73 18.41
CA VAL A 155 0.68 -34.83 19.85
C VAL A 155 0.54 -33.45 20.50
N HIS A 156 1.38 -32.48 20.13
CA HIS A 156 1.44 -31.16 20.78
C HIS A 156 0.82 -30.02 19.95
N GLY A 157 0.65 -30.20 18.64
CA GLY A 157 0.20 -29.13 17.75
C GLY A 157 1.37 -28.26 17.25
N TYR A 158 1.02 -27.17 16.55
CA TYR A 158 2.00 -26.21 16.00
C TYR A 158 2.71 -25.40 17.08
N GLU A 159 3.85 -25.94 17.48
CA GLU A 159 4.75 -25.42 18.51
C GLU A 159 6.08 -24.96 17.91
N LEU A 160 6.97 -24.39 18.74
CA LEU A 160 8.31 -24.03 18.31
C LEU A 160 9.23 -25.26 18.28
N TRP A 161 9.79 -25.57 17.11
CA TRP A 161 10.78 -26.63 16.91
C TRP A 161 12.14 -26.05 16.51
N VAL A 162 13.20 -26.79 16.82
CA VAL A 162 14.55 -26.56 16.30
C VAL A 162 15.15 -27.85 15.76
N SER A 163 16.12 -27.70 14.87
CA SER A 163 16.92 -28.78 14.32
C SER A 163 18.38 -28.37 14.10
N ASP A 164 19.33 -29.23 14.47
CA ASP A 164 20.73 -29.17 14.00
C ASP A 164 20.96 -29.94 12.68
N GLY A 165 19.89 -30.49 12.09
CA GLY A 165 19.93 -31.36 10.93
C GLY A 165 20.22 -32.83 11.23
N THR A 166 20.00 -33.27 12.47
CA THR A 166 19.98 -34.68 12.87
C THR A 166 18.68 -35.02 13.60
N ASP A 167 18.22 -36.28 13.52
CA ASP A 167 17.02 -36.74 14.24
C ASP A 167 17.11 -36.48 15.76
N ALA A 168 18.28 -36.73 16.35
CA ALA A 168 18.51 -36.54 17.79
C ALA A 168 18.54 -35.06 18.21
N GLY A 169 19.01 -34.18 17.33
CA GLY A 169 19.01 -32.73 17.51
C GLY A 169 17.77 -32.02 16.98
N THR A 170 16.72 -32.76 16.58
CA THR A 170 15.44 -32.21 16.11
C THR A 170 14.32 -32.51 17.09
N PHE A 171 13.81 -31.47 17.75
CA PHE A 171 12.88 -31.61 18.88
C PHE A 171 12.00 -30.37 19.08
N LEU A 172 10.83 -30.62 19.69
CA LEU A 172 9.94 -29.63 20.27
C LEU A 172 10.70 -28.83 21.33
N VAL A 173 10.98 -27.55 21.05
CA VAL A 173 11.70 -26.68 21.98
C VAL A 173 10.94 -26.57 23.29
N ARG A 174 9.65 -26.31 23.19
CA ARG A 174 8.73 -26.11 24.30
C ARG A 174 7.30 -26.23 23.79
N ASP A 175 6.50 -27.03 24.48
CA ASP A 175 5.04 -26.87 24.52
C ASP A 175 4.71 -25.52 25.20
N LEU A 176 4.28 -24.55 24.39
CA LEU A 176 3.98 -23.18 24.79
C LEU A 176 2.60 -23.07 25.48
N ILE A 177 1.64 -23.94 25.13
CA ILE A 177 0.28 -24.01 25.71
C ILE A 177 -0.09 -25.47 26.07
N PRO A 178 0.23 -25.92 27.31
CA PRO A 178 0.23 -27.33 27.71
C PRO A 178 -0.90 -28.22 27.18
N GLY A 179 -0.53 -29.16 26.29
CA GLY A 179 -1.44 -30.15 25.70
C GLY A 179 -1.27 -30.28 24.19
N ALA A 180 -2.40 -30.54 23.49
CA ALA A 180 -2.47 -30.57 22.02
C ALA A 180 -2.93 -29.22 21.44
N ASN A 181 -2.54 -28.11 22.07
CA ASN A 181 -2.99 -26.76 21.74
C ASN A 181 -1.81 -25.93 21.24
N ALA A 182 -1.82 -25.58 19.96
CA ALA A 182 -0.76 -24.79 19.35
C ALA A 182 -0.61 -23.38 19.98
N GLY A 183 0.57 -23.06 20.47
CA GLY A 183 1.02 -21.72 20.85
C GLY A 183 1.28 -20.79 19.67
N ARG A 184 1.28 -21.32 18.44
CA ARG A 184 1.40 -20.58 17.17
C ARG A 184 2.57 -19.57 17.14
N PRO A 185 3.83 -20.04 17.11
CA PRO A 185 4.97 -19.19 16.78
C PRO A 185 4.74 -18.51 15.42
N SER A 186 4.83 -17.18 15.40
CA SER A 186 4.63 -16.36 14.20
C SER A 186 5.60 -15.19 14.17
N SER A 187 5.92 -14.68 12.98
CA SER A 187 6.93 -13.63 12.80
C SER A 187 8.29 -14.02 13.40
N ILE A 188 8.72 -15.26 13.18
CA ILE A 188 9.96 -15.81 13.74
C ILE A 188 11.15 -15.02 13.16
N TYR A 189 11.80 -14.28 14.03
CA TYR A 189 12.84 -13.31 13.72
C TYR A 189 14.18 -13.75 14.34
N PRO A 190 15.04 -14.48 13.60
CA PRO A 190 16.41 -14.71 14.01
C PRO A 190 17.12 -13.38 14.21
N TRP A 191 17.94 -13.27 15.24
CA TRP A 191 18.52 -11.99 15.62
C TRP A 191 19.97 -12.07 16.07
N LYS A 192 20.30 -13.00 16.97
CA LYS A 192 21.67 -13.36 17.34
C LYS A 192 21.85 -14.86 17.07
N ALA A 193 23.10 -15.34 16.98
CA ALA A 193 23.42 -16.70 16.53
C ALA A 193 22.49 -17.79 17.11
N ASN A 194 22.30 -17.81 18.43
CA ASN A 194 21.34 -18.68 19.13
C ASN A 194 20.28 -17.84 19.87
N THR A 195 19.67 -16.84 19.20
CA THR A 195 18.55 -16.08 19.78
C THR A 195 17.59 -15.58 18.71
N MET A 196 16.34 -15.98 18.85
CA MET A 196 15.21 -15.53 18.03
C MET A 196 14.21 -14.78 18.90
N LEU A 197 13.64 -13.72 18.33
CA LEU A 197 12.39 -13.15 18.78
C LEU A 197 11.26 -13.73 17.92
N PHE A 198 10.09 -13.90 18.48
CA PHE A 198 8.89 -14.32 17.77
C PHE A 198 7.67 -13.88 18.56
N THR A 199 6.51 -13.85 17.92
CA THR A 199 5.25 -13.52 18.61
C THR A 199 4.40 -14.78 18.68
N ALA A 200 4.03 -15.20 19.89
CA ALA A 200 3.30 -16.43 20.16
C ALA A 200 2.33 -16.25 21.32
N TYR A 201 1.36 -17.15 21.41
CA TYR A 201 0.38 -17.15 22.49
C TYR A 201 0.96 -17.78 23.76
N SER A 202 0.53 -17.24 24.91
CA SER A 202 0.97 -17.63 26.24
C SER A 202 -0.19 -17.64 27.22
N THR A 203 0.04 -18.11 28.45
CA THR A 203 -0.91 -17.96 29.56
C THR A 203 -1.14 -16.50 29.99
N VAL A 204 -0.39 -15.53 29.44
CA VAL A 204 -0.53 -14.09 29.68
C VAL A 204 -0.88 -13.30 28.39
N GLY A 205 -1.24 -13.97 27.29
CA GLY A 205 -1.63 -13.33 26.02
C GLY A 205 -0.58 -13.45 24.90
N ARG A 206 -0.77 -12.69 23.81
CA ARG A 206 0.10 -12.68 22.62
C ARG A 206 1.22 -11.65 22.77
N GLU A 207 2.23 -12.03 23.54
CA GLU A 207 3.40 -11.20 23.87
C GLU A 207 4.57 -11.43 22.91
N ALA A 208 5.59 -10.59 23.04
CA ALA A 208 6.89 -10.87 22.46
C ALA A 208 7.51 -12.05 23.21
N TRP A 209 7.96 -13.08 22.51
CA TRP A 209 8.71 -14.20 23.05
C TRP A 209 10.17 -14.13 22.64
N ILE A 210 11.01 -14.80 23.42
CA ILE A 210 12.41 -15.06 23.12
C ILE A 210 12.70 -16.54 23.30
N SER A 211 13.52 -17.10 22.41
CA SER A 211 14.05 -18.46 22.52
C SER A 211 15.53 -18.51 22.17
N ASP A 212 16.25 -19.38 22.88
CA ASP A 212 17.63 -19.82 22.58
C ASP A 212 17.67 -21.24 21.97
N GLY A 213 16.52 -21.79 21.60
CA GLY A 213 16.34 -23.16 21.14
C GLY A 213 16.16 -24.18 22.28
N THR A 214 16.09 -23.75 23.55
CA THR A 214 15.86 -24.63 24.70
C THR A 214 14.53 -24.35 25.40
N THR A 215 13.95 -25.35 26.05
CA THR A 215 12.72 -25.22 26.85
C THR A 215 12.85 -24.21 27.99
N ALA A 216 14.05 -24.08 28.56
CA ALA A 216 14.34 -23.19 29.68
C ALA A 216 14.56 -21.73 29.25
N GLY A 217 15.20 -21.52 28.09
CA GLY A 217 15.36 -20.18 27.52
C GLY A 217 14.09 -19.65 26.85
N THR A 218 13.21 -20.53 26.36
CA THR A 218 11.96 -20.18 25.66
C THR A 218 10.90 -19.66 26.62
N ARG A 219 10.60 -18.36 26.53
CA ARG A 219 9.71 -17.64 27.45
C ARG A 219 9.15 -16.35 26.81
N VAL A 220 8.06 -15.84 27.37
CA VAL A 220 7.65 -14.44 27.20
C VAL A 220 8.82 -13.54 27.58
N LEU A 221 9.21 -12.65 26.67
CA LEU A 221 10.38 -11.78 26.77
C LEU A 221 10.22 -10.76 27.90
N HIS A 222 9.07 -10.10 27.89
CA HIS A 222 8.50 -9.27 28.95
C HIS A 222 6.97 -9.32 28.74
N ASP A 223 6.21 -9.30 29.82
CA ASP A 223 4.77 -9.05 29.82
C ASP A 223 4.61 -7.52 29.72
N ILE A 224 4.70 -7.00 28.48
CA ILE A 224 4.86 -5.56 28.21
C ILE A 224 3.55 -4.82 28.51
N TYR A 225 2.40 -5.46 28.29
CA TYR A 225 1.09 -4.99 28.76
C TYR A 225 0.57 -5.95 29.86
N PRO A 226 0.88 -5.69 31.15
CA PRO A 226 0.78 -6.68 32.21
C PRO A 226 -0.59 -7.38 32.38
N GLY A 227 -0.56 -8.72 32.45
CA GLY A 227 -1.67 -9.53 32.96
C GLY A 227 -2.07 -10.69 32.04
N THR A 228 -3.13 -10.50 31.26
CA THR A 228 -3.55 -11.42 30.19
C THR A 228 -3.88 -10.64 28.90
N PHE A 229 -3.34 -9.43 28.78
CA PHE A 229 -3.55 -8.54 27.64
C PHE A 229 -2.50 -8.83 26.57
N SER A 230 -2.38 -8.00 25.55
CA SER A 230 -1.39 -8.22 24.49
C SER A 230 -0.75 -6.92 24.06
N SER A 231 0.57 -6.89 24.13
CA SER A 231 1.41 -5.74 23.75
C SER A 231 1.52 -5.55 22.24
N ALA A 232 0.88 -6.43 21.46
CA ALA A 232 0.75 -6.41 20.00
C ALA A 232 2.07 -6.20 19.23
N PRO A 233 3.19 -6.86 19.61
CA PRO A 233 4.50 -6.51 19.08
C PRO A 233 4.61 -6.81 17.57
N SER A 234 5.04 -5.79 16.82
CA SER A 234 5.11 -5.82 15.36
C SER A 234 6.40 -5.16 14.84
N GLY A 235 6.72 -5.37 13.56
CA GLY A 235 7.79 -4.63 12.89
C GLY A 235 9.21 -4.87 13.42
N PHE A 236 9.51 -6.07 13.95
CA PHE A 236 10.85 -6.41 14.48
C PHE A 236 11.97 -6.05 13.50
N GLN A 237 12.78 -5.05 13.87
CA GLN A 237 13.88 -4.54 13.05
C GLN A 237 15.16 -4.44 13.89
N SER A 238 16.11 -5.33 13.59
CA SER A 238 17.41 -5.38 14.25
C SER A 238 18.21 -4.10 14.04
N LEU A 239 18.82 -3.63 15.12
CA LEU A 239 19.83 -2.58 15.20
C LEU A 239 21.11 -3.15 15.86
N GLY A 240 21.45 -4.40 15.48
CA GLY A 240 22.59 -5.14 16.01
C GLY A 240 22.32 -5.69 17.41
N ASN A 241 22.82 -5.01 18.44
CA ASN A 241 22.75 -5.50 19.83
C ASN A 241 21.37 -5.35 20.50
N VAL A 242 20.47 -4.58 19.88
CA VAL A 242 19.04 -4.46 20.24
C VAL A 242 18.16 -4.73 19.01
N VAL A 243 16.89 -5.07 19.22
CA VAL A 243 15.82 -4.99 18.21
C VAL A 243 14.91 -3.82 18.57
N ALA A 244 14.65 -2.94 17.61
CA ALA A 244 13.52 -2.01 17.69
C ALA A 244 12.28 -2.67 17.09
N PHE A 245 11.13 -2.45 17.71
CA PHE A 245 9.84 -2.98 17.28
C PHE A 245 8.75 -2.03 17.76
N VAL A 246 7.53 -2.17 17.25
CA VAL A 246 6.39 -1.34 17.65
C VAL A 246 5.52 -2.15 18.61
N ALA A 247 5.15 -1.56 19.74
CA ALA A 247 4.37 -2.20 20.81
C ALA A 247 3.74 -1.15 21.76
N GLN A 248 2.92 -1.63 22.70
CA GLN A 248 2.19 -0.83 23.69
C GLN A 248 2.30 -1.44 25.10
N ASP A 249 2.41 -0.61 26.14
CA ASP A 249 2.37 -1.00 27.56
C ASP A 249 1.09 -0.57 28.31
N GLY A 250 0.16 0.07 27.59
CA GLY A 250 -1.04 0.67 28.17
C GLY A 250 -0.79 2.00 28.91
N VAL A 251 0.42 2.58 28.82
CA VAL A 251 0.78 3.84 29.49
C VAL A 251 1.27 4.90 28.49
N HIS A 252 2.02 4.51 27.46
CA HIS A 252 2.64 5.44 26.49
C HIS A 252 2.08 5.30 25.06
N GLY A 253 0.94 4.62 24.89
CA GLY A 253 0.37 4.36 23.57
C GLY A 253 1.21 3.41 22.72
N GLU A 254 1.12 3.54 21.40
CA GLU A 254 1.94 2.78 20.45
C GLU A 254 3.16 3.61 20.01
N GLU A 255 4.35 3.12 20.38
CA GLU A 255 5.62 3.85 20.34
C GLU A 255 6.73 2.92 19.81
N PRO A 256 7.94 3.42 19.49
CA PRO A 256 9.06 2.52 19.31
C PRO A 256 9.41 1.89 20.67
N TRP A 257 9.44 0.56 20.70
CA TRP A 257 9.95 -0.26 21.79
C TRP A 257 11.31 -0.85 21.40
N VAL A 258 12.10 -1.21 22.40
CA VAL A 258 13.43 -1.80 22.22
C VAL A 258 13.62 -2.98 23.16
N THR A 259 14.37 -3.99 22.73
CA THR A 259 14.81 -5.09 23.59
C THR A 259 16.27 -5.48 23.37
N ASP A 260 16.96 -5.82 24.47
CA ASP A 260 18.28 -6.48 24.47
C ASP A 260 18.20 -8.02 24.59
N GLY A 261 16.99 -8.56 24.75
CA GLY A 261 16.70 -9.98 25.01
C GLY A 261 16.37 -10.31 26.47
N THR A 262 16.37 -9.31 27.36
CA THR A 262 15.99 -9.44 28.78
C THR A 262 14.70 -8.68 29.08
N SER A 263 13.92 -9.14 30.07
CA SER A 263 12.71 -8.41 30.49
C SER A 263 13.01 -6.99 30.98
N SER A 264 14.19 -6.75 31.57
CA SER A 264 14.64 -5.44 32.04
C SER A 264 15.16 -4.50 30.95
N GLY A 265 15.60 -5.07 29.82
CA GLY A 265 16.03 -4.32 28.64
C GLY A 265 14.94 -4.17 27.58
N THR A 266 13.83 -4.90 27.72
CA THR A 266 12.60 -4.72 26.95
C THR A 266 11.79 -3.57 27.53
N LYS A 267 11.73 -2.46 26.81
CA LYS A 267 11.17 -1.19 27.30
C LYS A 267 10.81 -0.25 26.16
N LEU A 268 10.02 0.76 26.48
CA LEU A 268 9.82 1.94 25.65
C LEU A 268 11.19 2.51 25.22
N LEU A 269 11.41 2.64 23.91
CA LEU A 269 12.68 3.13 23.37
C LEU A 269 12.80 4.63 23.62
N ARG A 270 11.72 5.35 23.32
CA ARG A 270 11.47 6.73 23.69
C ARG A 270 9.96 6.95 23.59
N ASP A 271 9.40 7.64 24.57
CA ASP A 271 8.13 8.35 24.47
C ASP A 271 8.36 9.51 23.48
N VAL A 272 8.15 9.28 22.18
CA VAL A 272 8.49 10.26 21.14
C VAL A 272 7.42 11.35 21.09
N ASN A 273 6.15 11.01 21.34
CA ASN A 273 5.01 11.93 21.45
C ASN A 273 4.41 11.88 22.88
N PRO A 274 4.98 12.62 23.85
CA PRO A 274 4.75 12.46 25.29
C PRO A 274 3.31 12.16 25.77
N GLY A 275 3.00 10.88 25.96
CA GLY A 275 1.76 10.42 26.61
C GLY A 275 1.09 9.20 25.95
N VAL A 276 -0.18 8.98 26.29
CA VAL A 276 -0.96 7.78 25.88
C VAL A 276 -1.26 7.67 24.38
N LEU A 277 -0.91 8.67 23.57
CA LEU A 277 -1.35 8.80 22.18
C LEU A 277 -0.42 8.12 21.17
N GLY A 278 0.80 7.78 21.56
CA GLY A 278 1.80 7.17 20.67
C GLY A 278 2.38 8.13 19.64
N SER A 279 3.54 7.78 19.10
CA SER A 279 4.34 8.65 18.24
C SER A 279 4.18 8.40 16.76
N ARG A 280 3.09 7.73 16.39
CA ARG A 280 2.60 7.70 15.00
C ARG A 280 3.61 7.05 14.05
N VAL A 281 4.26 5.99 14.55
CA VAL A 281 5.43 5.32 13.94
C VAL A 281 5.04 4.60 12.64
N GLY A 282 5.15 5.31 11.52
CA GLY A 282 5.00 4.70 10.20
C GLY A 282 5.99 3.54 10.03
N ARG A 283 5.56 2.48 9.30
CA ARG A 283 6.27 1.21 9.12
C ARG A 283 7.80 1.37 9.12
N LEU A 284 8.47 0.67 10.03
CA LEU A 284 9.93 0.58 10.18
C LEU A 284 10.60 -0.03 8.94
N SER A 285 10.68 0.72 7.85
CA SER A 285 10.81 0.18 6.48
C SER A 285 12.22 0.23 5.89
N SER A 286 13.08 1.11 6.42
CA SER A 286 14.39 1.42 5.83
C SER A 286 15.49 1.49 6.88
N LEU A 287 16.26 0.41 7.04
CA LEU A 287 17.54 0.44 7.76
C LEU A 287 18.59 1.12 6.88
N PHE A 288 19.03 2.32 7.26
CA PHE A 288 19.96 3.14 6.49
C PHE A 288 21.06 3.68 7.41
N ARG A 289 22.33 3.40 7.07
CA ARG A 289 23.53 3.84 7.82
C ARG A 289 23.51 3.56 9.34
N GLY A 290 22.85 2.47 9.77
CA GLY A 290 22.76 2.07 11.19
C GLY A 290 21.62 2.73 11.97
N SER A 291 20.67 3.39 11.31
CA SER A 291 19.41 3.80 11.93
C SER A 291 18.22 3.34 11.07
N VAL A 292 17.10 3.00 11.71
CA VAL A 292 15.83 2.83 10.99
C VAL A 292 15.22 4.20 10.74
N TYR A 293 14.78 4.45 9.52
CA TYR A 293 14.08 5.68 9.14
C TYR A 293 12.59 5.38 8.97
N PHE A 294 11.78 6.30 9.50
CA PHE A 294 10.32 6.23 9.56
C PHE A 294 9.78 7.65 9.64
N LYS A 295 8.49 7.85 9.35
CA LYS A 295 7.80 9.07 9.78
C LYS A 295 7.21 8.85 11.18
N ALA A 296 7.28 9.89 12.00
CA ALA A 296 6.73 9.97 13.34
C ALA A 296 6.53 11.46 13.68
N THR A 297 5.93 11.75 14.83
CA THR A 297 5.82 13.11 15.35
C THR A 297 6.17 13.17 16.83
N ASP A 298 6.68 14.30 17.29
CA ASP A 298 6.86 14.62 18.71
C ASP A 298 5.81 15.60 19.26
N GLY A 299 4.71 15.79 18.51
CA GLY A 299 3.67 16.76 18.83
C GLY A 299 4.09 18.23 18.66
N VAL A 300 5.32 18.50 18.19
CA VAL A 300 5.85 19.85 17.99
C VAL A 300 6.22 20.11 16.53
N ASN A 301 6.87 19.15 15.86
CA ASN A 301 7.45 19.32 14.52
C ASN A 301 6.71 18.53 13.42
N GLY A 302 5.45 18.15 13.64
CA GLY A 302 4.65 17.41 12.63
C GLY A 302 5.13 15.99 12.30
N GLU A 303 4.54 15.37 11.27
CA GLU A 303 4.99 14.06 10.75
C GLU A 303 6.20 14.24 9.82
N GLU A 304 7.37 14.30 10.43
CA GLU A 304 8.65 14.61 9.79
C GLU A 304 9.51 13.37 9.52
N LEU A 305 10.71 13.58 8.95
CA LEU A 305 11.73 12.54 8.87
C LEU A 305 12.31 12.22 10.25
N TRP A 306 11.93 11.09 10.83
CA TRP A 306 12.50 10.56 12.07
C TRP A 306 13.43 9.37 11.81
N LYS A 307 14.30 9.11 12.78
CA LYS A 307 15.12 7.90 12.82
C LYS A 307 15.32 7.38 14.24
N THR A 308 15.75 6.13 14.36
CA THR A 308 16.31 5.59 15.60
C THR A 308 17.52 4.69 15.36
N ASP A 309 18.51 4.76 16.25
CA ASP A 309 19.65 3.84 16.36
C ASP A 309 19.43 2.72 17.40
N GLY A 310 18.27 2.67 18.06
CA GLY A 310 18.00 1.75 19.16
C GLY A 310 18.33 2.34 20.54
N THR A 311 18.60 3.65 20.63
CA THR A 311 18.68 4.41 21.89
C THR A 311 17.65 5.54 21.96
N ALA A 312 17.19 5.90 23.16
CA ALA A 312 16.30 7.04 23.37
C ALA A 312 16.89 8.36 22.82
N SER A 313 18.21 8.50 22.96
CA SER A 313 19.00 9.65 22.50
C SER A 313 19.21 9.72 20.99
N GLY A 314 19.19 8.58 20.29
CA GLY A 314 19.30 8.50 18.83
C GLY A 314 17.95 8.35 18.13
N THR A 315 16.87 8.17 18.90
CA THR A 315 15.48 8.32 18.43
C THR A 315 15.16 9.81 18.31
N VAL A 316 15.35 10.37 17.13
CA VAL A 316 15.33 11.82 16.89
C VAL A 316 14.75 12.21 15.54
N LEU A 317 14.16 13.41 15.51
CA LEU A 317 13.92 14.20 14.33
C LEU A 317 15.24 14.37 13.56
N VAL A 318 15.26 13.92 12.31
CA VAL A 318 16.44 14.06 11.42
C VAL A 318 16.55 15.50 10.95
N LYS A 319 15.41 16.08 10.56
CA LYS A 319 15.25 17.50 10.25
C LYS A 319 13.76 17.86 10.32
N ASP A 320 13.49 19.02 10.90
CA ASP A 320 12.31 19.83 10.61
C ASP A 320 12.48 20.42 9.19
N ILE A 321 11.85 19.79 8.19
CA ILE A 321 11.97 20.15 6.78
C ILE A 321 10.87 21.18 6.42
N ALA A 322 9.66 20.99 6.94
CA ALA A 322 8.50 21.86 6.73
C ALA A 322 8.21 22.76 7.95
N THR A 323 9.16 23.65 8.28
CA THR A 323 9.24 24.42 9.55
C THR A 323 7.90 24.79 10.20
N GLY A 324 7.48 24.02 11.20
CA GLY A 324 6.26 24.25 11.96
C GLY A 324 5.69 22.96 12.57
N MET A 325 4.39 22.98 12.90
CA MET A 325 3.65 21.77 13.29
C MET A 325 3.23 20.90 12.09
N TYR A 326 3.44 21.41 10.87
CA TYR A 326 3.35 20.62 9.65
C TYR A 326 4.46 19.58 9.61
N GLY A 327 4.17 18.41 9.05
CA GLY A 327 5.23 17.54 8.58
C GLY A 327 5.64 17.89 7.15
N SER A 328 6.89 17.64 6.78
CA SER A 328 7.29 17.49 5.38
C SER A 328 6.87 16.15 4.77
N LEU A 329 6.43 15.23 5.65
CA LEU A 329 5.73 13.99 5.33
C LEU A 329 6.50 13.07 4.37
N PRO A 330 7.77 12.77 4.67
CA PRO A 330 8.68 12.08 3.74
C PRO A 330 8.16 10.71 3.31
N ASP A 331 8.12 10.48 2.01
CA ASP A 331 7.55 9.28 1.39
C ASP A 331 8.32 8.86 0.12
N TRP A 332 7.99 7.70 -0.44
CA TRP A 332 8.66 7.08 -1.59
C TRP A 332 10.15 6.79 -1.33
N PHE A 333 10.47 6.44 -0.09
CA PHE A 333 11.80 6.13 0.44
C PHE A 333 12.60 5.16 -0.46
N THR A 334 13.63 5.70 -1.12
CA THR A 334 14.46 4.99 -2.09
C THR A 334 15.94 5.17 -1.73
N ILE A 335 16.60 4.12 -1.24
CA ILE A 335 18.04 4.15 -0.94
C ILE A 335 18.85 4.01 -2.23
N VAL A 336 19.69 4.99 -2.54
CA VAL A 336 20.63 4.96 -3.67
C VAL A 336 22.03 5.28 -3.16
N GLY A 337 22.88 4.24 -3.08
CA GLY A 337 24.23 4.35 -2.53
C GLY A 337 24.21 4.74 -1.04
N SER A 338 24.94 5.80 -0.68
CA SER A 338 25.02 6.33 0.68
C SER A 338 23.99 7.44 0.98
N THR A 339 22.89 7.48 0.22
CA THR A 339 21.87 8.55 0.27
C THR A 339 20.47 7.94 0.23
N LEU A 340 19.60 8.38 1.13
CA LEU A 340 18.17 8.05 1.12
C LEU A 340 17.43 9.19 0.43
N TYR A 341 16.78 8.88 -0.69
CA TYR A 341 15.92 9.78 -1.44
C TYR A 341 14.47 9.56 -1.02
N PHE A 342 13.70 10.63 -1.05
CA PHE A 342 12.28 10.65 -0.75
C PHE A 342 11.69 11.91 -1.39
N SER A 343 10.39 11.97 -1.55
CA SER A 343 9.74 13.26 -1.80
C SER A 343 9.12 13.76 -0.50
N ALA A 344 9.22 15.08 -0.30
CA ALA A 344 8.80 15.80 0.88
C ALA A 344 8.50 17.26 0.51
N ALA A 345 7.72 17.94 1.34
CA ALA A 345 7.40 19.34 1.18
C ALA A 345 8.32 20.25 2.02
N ASP A 346 8.71 21.40 1.48
CA ASP A 346 9.06 22.58 2.30
C ASP A 346 8.22 23.79 1.87
N ALA A 347 8.62 25.01 2.25
CA ALA A 347 7.92 26.23 1.90
C ALA A 347 7.87 26.53 0.37
N GLY A 348 8.69 25.87 -0.46
CA GLY A 348 8.62 25.94 -1.93
C GLY A 348 7.66 24.92 -2.56
N GLY A 349 7.29 23.86 -1.82
CA GLY A 349 6.37 22.82 -2.25
C GLY A 349 6.92 21.40 -2.13
N THR A 350 6.14 20.42 -2.62
CA THR A 350 6.51 19.01 -2.67
C THR A 350 7.49 18.75 -3.82
N GLU A 351 8.73 18.46 -3.43
CA GLU A 351 9.91 18.41 -4.29
C GLU A 351 10.74 17.14 -4.05
N LEU A 352 11.86 16.98 -4.76
CA LEU A 352 12.79 15.88 -4.53
C LEU A 352 13.72 16.22 -3.36
N TRP A 353 13.69 15.41 -2.31
CA TRP A 353 14.54 15.54 -1.13
C TRP A 353 15.51 14.37 -1.01
N LYS A 354 16.61 14.63 -0.31
CA LYS A 354 17.57 13.60 0.07
C LYS A 354 18.05 13.81 1.50
N THR A 355 18.47 12.72 2.14
CA THR A 355 19.21 12.75 3.39
C THR A 355 20.46 11.88 3.33
N ASP A 356 21.52 12.34 3.99
CA ASP A 356 22.62 11.47 4.41
C ASP A 356 22.38 10.88 5.81
N GLY A 357 21.31 11.29 6.50
CA GLY A 357 20.98 10.92 7.87
C GLY A 357 21.28 11.97 8.93
N THR A 358 21.71 13.17 8.53
CA THR A 358 21.93 14.35 9.39
C THR A 358 21.06 15.53 8.96
N THR A 359 20.77 16.47 9.87
CA THR A 359 19.97 17.67 9.58
C THR A 359 20.59 18.51 8.46
N ASN A 360 21.91 18.71 8.47
CA ASN A 360 22.62 19.49 7.44
C ASN A 360 22.73 18.75 6.10
N GLY A 361 22.75 17.41 6.10
CA GLY A 361 22.70 16.59 4.90
C GLY A 361 21.28 16.29 4.40
N THR A 362 20.25 16.79 5.10
CA THR A 362 18.84 16.66 4.71
C THR A 362 18.40 17.92 3.96
N VAL A 363 18.41 17.83 2.64
CA VAL A 363 18.32 18.99 1.75
C VAL A 363 17.44 18.71 0.53
N LEU A 364 16.79 19.78 0.08
CA LEU A 364 16.18 19.90 -1.23
C LEU A 364 17.24 19.56 -2.27
N VAL A 365 16.94 18.61 -3.17
CA VAL A 365 17.86 18.23 -4.25
C VAL A 365 17.84 19.30 -5.34
N LYS A 366 16.64 19.77 -5.67
CA LYS A 366 16.35 20.89 -6.55
C LYS A 366 14.95 21.40 -6.24
N ASP A 367 14.75 22.71 -6.30
CA ASP A 367 13.45 23.32 -6.58
C ASP A 367 13.15 23.06 -8.07
N ILE A 368 12.45 21.97 -8.37
CA ILE A 368 12.23 21.51 -9.75
C ILE A 368 11.25 22.43 -10.47
N ARG A 369 10.22 22.93 -9.76
CA ARG A 369 9.17 23.83 -10.26
C ARG A 369 9.22 25.19 -9.52
N PRO A 370 9.98 26.18 -10.01
CA PRO A 370 10.40 27.32 -9.22
C PRO A 370 9.26 28.18 -8.64
N GLY A 371 9.17 28.23 -7.30
CA GLY A 371 8.29 29.17 -6.59
C GLY A 371 7.69 28.61 -5.30
N LEU A 372 6.36 28.43 -5.31
CA LEU A 372 5.55 27.80 -4.26
C LEU A 372 4.71 26.64 -4.84
N GLU A 373 4.96 26.28 -6.09
CA GLU A 373 4.20 25.26 -6.82
C GLU A 373 4.98 23.95 -6.80
N SER A 374 4.33 22.85 -6.42
CA SER A 374 5.01 21.56 -6.29
C SER A 374 5.25 20.90 -7.65
N SER A 375 6.47 20.49 -7.96
CA SER A 375 6.74 19.61 -9.12
C SER A 375 6.15 18.21 -8.92
N ARG A 376 6.06 17.78 -7.65
CA ARG A 376 5.51 16.50 -7.21
C ARG A 376 6.28 15.30 -7.81
N PRO A 377 7.45 14.89 -7.29
CA PRO A 377 8.05 13.61 -7.64
C PRO A 377 7.16 12.41 -7.26
N GLU A 378 7.01 11.44 -8.16
CA GLU A 378 6.20 10.23 -7.96
C GLU A 378 6.94 8.96 -8.39
N PHE A 379 6.49 7.81 -7.88
CA PHE A 379 6.96 6.49 -8.30
C PHE A 379 8.48 6.30 -8.21
N LEU A 380 9.14 6.96 -7.25
CA LEU A 380 10.60 6.95 -7.12
C LEU A 380 11.14 5.52 -7.22
N VAL A 381 12.08 5.36 -8.14
CA VAL A 381 12.69 4.08 -8.47
C VAL A 381 14.18 4.27 -8.68
N ARG A 382 14.97 3.35 -8.12
CA ARG A 382 16.42 3.34 -8.29
C ARG A 382 16.77 2.73 -9.65
N SER A 383 17.63 3.41 -10.42
CA SER A 383 18.39 2.77 -11.49
C SER A 383 19.89 3.00 -11.26
N GLY A 384 20.63 1.93 -10.95
CA GLY A 384 22.07 2.00 -10.69
C GLY A 384 22.45 2.93 -9.53
N SER A 385 22.93 4.14 -9.87
CA SER A 385 23.30 5.24 -8.96
C SER A 385 22.39 6.47 -9.07
N LEU A 386 21.29 6.38 -9.81
CA LEU A 386 20.32 7.44 -10.07
C LEU A 386 18.97 7.11 -9.43
N VAL A 387 18.16 8.15 -9.18
CA VAL A 387 16.72 8.01 -8.93
C VAL A 387 15.94 8.59 -10.11
N LEU A 388 14.92 7.86 -10.55
CA LEU A 388 13.98 8.28 -11.60
C LEU A 388 12.58 8.38 -11.00
N PHE A 389 11.80 9.34 -11.50
CA PHE A 389 10.50 9.73 -10.97
C PHE A 389 9.72 10.54 -12.01
N ALA A 390 8.41 10.68 -11.82
CA ALA A 390 7.56 11.52 -12.68
C ALA A 390 7.17 12.82 -11.97
N CYS A 391 7.34 13.98 -12.62
CA CYS A 391 7.01 15.31 -12.08
C CYS A 391 6.83 16.35 -13.20
N ASP A 392 6.36 17.55 -12.86
CA ASP A 392 6.15 18.70 -13.77
C ASP A 392 7.04 19.87 -13.31
N ASP A 393 7.89 20.44 -14.18
CA ASP A 393 8.76 21.58 -13.80
C ASP A 393 8.12 22.96 -13.99
N GLY A 394 6.86 23.03 -14.45
CA GLY A 394 6.15 24.28 -14.74
C GLY A 394 6.73 25.04 -15.95
N GLY A 395 7.76 24.52 -16.61
CA GLY A 395 8.46 25.17 -17.73
C GLY A 395 7.70 25.19 -19.05
N GLY A 396 6.47 24.66 -19.08
CA GLY A 396 5.71 24.44 -20.32
C GLY A 396 6.12 23.18 -21.06
N LEU A 397 6.66 22.17 -20.34
CA LEU A 397 6.94 20.82 -20.83
C LEU A 397 5.95 19.75 -20.29
N GLY A 398 5.06 20.14 -19.37
CA GLY A 398 4.12 19.23 -18.72
C GLY A 398 4.75 18.25 -17.71
N ARG A 399 3.97 17.24 -17.30
CA ARG A 399 4.38 16.19 -16.36
C ARG A 399 5.12 15.07 -17.10
N GLU A 400 6.45 15.15 -17.06
CA GLU A 400 7.40 14.32 -17.78
C GLU A 400 8.20 13.36 -16.89
N LEU A 401 9.11 12.60 -17.51
CA LEU A 401 10.03 11.72 -16.80
C LEU A 401 11.28 12.50 -16.39
N PHE A 402 11.63 12.44 -15.11
CA PHE A 402 12.80 13.11 -14.54
C PHE A 402 13.81 12.11 -13.97
N VAL A 403 15.06 12.54 -13.95
CA VAL A 403 16.20 11.83 -13.35
C VAL A 403 16.92 12.76 -12.38
N SER A 404 17.55 12.19 -11.35
CA SER A 404 18.47 12.88 -10.47
C SER A 404 19.68 12.02 -10.10
N ASP A 405 20.85 12.65 -10.07
CA ASP A 405 22.08 12.16 -9.44
C ASP A 405 22.25 12.64 -7.98
N GLY A 406 21.23 13.33 -7.45
CA GLY A 406 21.29 14.00 -6.16
C GLY A 406 21.84 15.43 -6.18
N THR A 407 22.00 16.06 -7.34
CA THR A 407 22.39 17.47 -7.47
C THR A 407 21.35 18.29 -8.23
N ALA A 408 21.25 19.59 -7.93
CA ALA A 408 20.34 20.49 -8.65
C ALA A 408 20.65 20.59 -10.16
N ALA A 409 21.91 20.37 -10.57
CA ALA A 409 22.32 20.39 -11.97
C ALA A 409 22.02 19.07 -12.70
N GLY A 410 22.13 17.93 -12.02
CA GLY A 410 21.74 16.62 -12.54
C GLY A 410 20.25 16.30 -12.41
N THR A 411 19.46 17.15 -11.73
CA THR A 411 18.01 16.99 -11.56
C THR A 411 17.24 17.70 -12.66
N ARG A 412 16.75 16.93 -13.62
CA ARG A 412 16.18 17.45 -14.87
C ARG A 412 15.23 16.45 -15.51
N VAL A 413 14.40 16.94 -16.42
CA VAL A 413 13.69 16.12 -17.39
C VAL A 413 14.70 15.27 -18.17
N VAL A 414 14.39 13.99 -18.41
CA VAL A 414 15.29 13.07 -19.13
C VAL A 414 15.26 13.40 -20.62
N THR A 415 14.06 13.48 -21.18
CA THR A 415 13.68 14.12 -22.44
C THR A 415 12.26 14.64 -22.29
N ASP A 416 11.92 15.72 -22.99
CA ASP A 416 10.52 16.02 -23.36
C ASP A 416 10.06 14.85 -24.24
N ILE A 417 9.12 14.04 -23.74
CA ILE A 417 8.53 12.88 -24.43
C ILE A 417 7.32 13.33 -25.24
N ALA A 418 6.55 14.32 -24.76
CA ALA A 418 5.30 14.80 -25.36
C ALA A 418 5.40 16.29 -25.83
N PRO A 419 6.05 16.57 -26.98
CA PRO A 419 6.61 17.88 -27.31
C PRO A 419 5.81 19.14 -26.94
N GLY A 420 6.39 19.92 -26.02
CA GLY A 420 5.83 21.19 -25.55
C GLY A 420 4.90 21.04 -24.33
N ALA A 421 3.86 21.86 -24.23
CA ALA A 421 3.03 21.95 -23.02
C ALA A 421 1.97 20.82 -22.88
N SER A 422 2.28 19.63 -23.41
CA SER A 422 1.48 18.42 -23.26
C SER A 422 2.05 17.57 -22.13
N ASN A 423 1.33 16.55 -21.65
CA ASN A 423 1.86 15.64 -20.63
C ASN A 423 2.08 14.26 -21.25
N SER A 424 3.30 13.72 -21.18
CA SER A 424 3.52 12.28 -21.42
C SER A 424 3.02 11.40 -20.27
N ALA A 425 2.69 12.03 -19.13
CA ALA A 425 2.08 11.40 -17.96
C ALA A 425 2.78 10.12 -17.41
N PRO A 426 4.12 10.06 -17.24
CA PRO A 426 4.80 8.80 -16.91
C PRO A 426 4.29 8.13 -15.64
N SER A 427 4.03 6.83 -15.73
CA SER A 427 3.43 6.02 -14.66
C SER A 427 3.88 4.56 -14.72
N PHE A 428 3.56 3.79 -13.68
CA PHE A 428 4.01 2.40 -13.51
C PHE A 428 5.55 2.20 -13.56
N LEU A 429 6.33 3.22 -13.17
CA LEU A 429 7.81 3.17 -13.17
C LEU A 429 8.34 1.96 -12.37
N THR A 430 8.95 1.03 -13.11
CA THR A 430 9.35 -0.29 -12.62
C THR A 430 10.81 -0.56 -12.99
N ALA A 431 11.63 -0.92 -11.99
CA ALA A 431 13.05 -1.22 -12.19
C ALA A 431 13.23 -2.56 -12.90
N LEU A 432 14.10 -2.58 -13.92
CA LEU A 432 14.41 -3.79 -14.69
C LEU A 432 15.92 -3.82 -14.97
N GLY A 433 16.67 -4.52 -14.12
CA GLY A 433 18.13 -4.53 -14.12
C GLY A 433 18.73 -3.14 -13.88
N SER A 434 19.33 -2.55 -14.92
CA SER A 434 19.88 -1.19 -14.93
C SER A 434 19.04 -0.19 -15.74
N LYS A 435 17.77 -0.52 -16.01
CA LYS A 435 16.80 0.32 -16.72
C LYS A 435 15.55 0.52 -15.88
N VAL A 436 14.68 1.41 -16.34
CA VAL A 436 13.28 1.52 -15.89
C VAL A 436 12.37 1.34 -17.10
N VAL A 437 11.29 0.59 -16.93
CA VAL A 437 10.17 0.50 -17.88
C VAL A 437 8.93 1.18 -17.30
N PHE A 438 8.15 1.84 -18.15
CA PHE A 438 7.03 2.70 -17.73
C PHE A 438 6.02 2.93 -18.89
N ARG A 439 4.82 3.40 -18.54
CA ARG A 439 3.78 3.88 -19.47
C ARG A 439 3.95 5.39 -19.70
N ALA A 440 3.87 5.88 -20.94
CA ALA A 440 3.83 7.30 -21.28
C ALA A 440 3.23 7.56 -22.69
N ASP A 441 2.78 8.78 -22.98
CA ASP A 441 2.34 9.25 -24.32
C ASP A 441 3.42 10.16 -24.96
N ASP A 442 3.67 10.05 -26.27
CA ASP A 442 4.59 10.96 -26.99
C ASP A 442 3.89 12.00 -27.91
N ILE A 443 2.56 12.04 -27.84
CA ILE A 443 1.63 12.85 -28.65
C ILE A 443 1.85 12.78 -30.17
N SER A 444 2.61 11.81 -30.68
CA SER A 444 2.84 11.62 -32.12
C SER A 444 1.60 11.12 -32.88
N GLY A 445 0.54 10.82 -32.14
CA GLY A 445 -0.70 10.22 -32.62
C GLY A 445 -0.81 8.72 -32.33
N VAL A 446 0.06 8.16 -31.47
CA VAL A 446 0.05 6.75 -31.03
C VAL A 446 -0.45 6.54 -29.59
N GLY A 447 -0.70 7.62 -28.84
CA GLY A 447 -1.27 7.56 -27.49
C GLY A 447 -0.31 7.02 -26.42
N GLU A 448 -0.88 6.52 -25.33
CA GLU A 448 -0.10 5.98 -24.21
C GLU A 448 0.48 4.60 -24.58
N GLU A 449 1.80 4.49 -24.58
CA GLU A 449 2.56 3.33 -25.04
C GLU A 449 3.65 2.91 -24.03
N LEU A 450 4.42 1.87 -24.36
CA LEU A 450 5.47 1.33 -23.49
C LEU A 450 6.83 1.99 -23.77
N PHE A 451 7.41 2.60 -22.74
CA PHE A 451 8.71 3.28 -22.80
C PHE A 451 9.78 2.59 -21.95
N GLU A 452 11.04 2.77 -22.37
CA GLU A 452 12.23 2.45 -21.57
C GLU A 452 13.07 3.69 -21.29
N THR A 453 13.91 3.61 -20.26
CA THR A 453 14.94 4.59 -19.96
C THR A 453 16.13 3.97 -19.23
N ASP A 454 17.34 4.45 -19.54
CA ASP A 454 18.56 4.27 -18.75
C ASP A 454 18.91 5.52 -17.90
N GLY A 455 18.01 6.52 -17.87
CA GLY A 455 18.24 7.84 -17.27
C GLY A 455 18.90 8.86 -18.22
N THR A 456 19.18 8.51 -19.48
CA THR A 456 19.73 9.41 -20.49
C THR A 456 18.71 9.74 -21.58
N THR A 457 18.84 10.91 -22.21
CA THR A 457 18.02 11.36 -23.34
C THR A 457 18.15 10.44 -24.56
N ALA A 458 19.30 9.76 -24.72
CA ALA A 458 19.54 8.87 -25.86
C ALA A 458 19.08 7.42 -25.61
N GLY A 459 18.96 7.01 -24.36
CA GLY A 459 18.41 5.71 -23.94
C GLY A 459 16.96 5.79 -23.45
N THR A 460 16.32 6.96 -23.54
CA THR A 460 14.88 7.14 -23.25
C THR A 460 14.12 7.18 -24.57
N GLN A 461 13.31 6.17 -24.81
CA GLN A 461 12.64 5.96 -26.08
C GLN A 461 11.38 5.11 -25.92
N LEU A 462 10.49 5.22 -26.89
CA LEU A 462 9.40 4.28 -27.13
C LEU A 462 10.00 2.88 -27.31
N LEU A 463 9.85 2.03 -26.30
CA LEU A 463 10.39 0.68 -26.26
C LEU A 463 9.68 -0.19 -27.31
N LYS A 464 8.36 -0.01 -27.42
CA LYS A 464 7.53 -0.59 -28.46
C LYS A 464 6.21 0.16 -28.59
N ASP A 465 5.95 0.64 -29.81
CA ASP A 465 4.61 0.85 -30.35
C ASP A 465 3.92 -0.53 -30.48
N ILE A 466 2.87 -0.74 -29.70
CA ILE A 466 2.16 -2.02 -29.57
C ILE A 466 0.95 -2.12 -30.51
N ASP A 467 0.30 -1.00 -30.86
CA ASP A 467 -0.81 -0.95 -31.84
C ASP A 467 -0.54 -0.02 -33.07
N PRO A 468 0.43 -0.34 -33.94
CA PRO A 468 0.83 0.51 -35.07
C PRO A 468 -0.18 0.58 -36.24
N MET A 469 -1.44 0.15 -36.09
CA MET A 469 -2.37 -0.05 -37.22
C MET A 469 -3.61 0.82 -37.29
N TYR A 470 -4.03 1.47 -36.20
CA TYR A 470 -5.22 2.32 -36.18
C TYR A 470 -4.89 3.82 -36.30
N THR A 471 -5.91 4.65 -36.59
CA THR A 471 -5.73 6.11 -36.77
C THR A 471 -5.84 6.90 -35.46
N THR A 472 -6.10 6.21 -34.36
CA THR A 472 -6.06 6.69 -32.97
C THR A 472 -5.70 5.49 -32.06
N PRO A 473 -4.52 4.88 -32.22
CA PRO A 473 -4.07 3.83 -31.32
C PRO A 473 -3.65 4.43 -29.97
N SER A 474 -3.57 3.56 -28.96
CA SER A 474 -3.07 3.83 -27.61
C SER A 474 -3.07 2.50 -26.87
N SER A 475 -1.95 1.76 -26.86
CA SER A 475 -1.90 0.44 -26.22
C SER A 475 -2.11 0.48 -24.71
N SER A 476 -2.05 1.67 -24.11
CA SER A 476 -2.39 1.99 -22.72
C SER A 476 -1.78 1.03 -21.69
N PRO A 477 -0.45 0.75 -21.69
CA PRO A 477 0.14 -0.27 -20.82
C PRO A 477 -0.15 -0.06 -19.33
N GLN A 478 -0.55 -1.13 -18.64
CA GLN A 478 -0.99 -1.07 -17.24
C GLN A 478 -0.73 -2.37 -16.47
N ASP A 479 -0.92 -2.32 -15.15
CA ASP A 479 -0.80 -3.46 -14.23
C ASP A 479 0.58 -4.15 -14.27
N PHE A 480 1.64 -3.34 -14.15
CA PHE A 480 3.05 -3.77 -14.24
C PHE A 480 3.45 -4.68 -13.07
N VAL A 481 3.83 -5.92 -13.35
CA VAL A 481 4.30 -6.92 -12.37
C VAL A 481 5.63 -7.52 -12.80
N THR A 482 6.71 -7.31 -12.04
CA THR A 482 8.03 -7.91 -12.29
C THR A 482 8.16 -9.30 -11.67
N VAL A 483 8.57 -10.27 -12.48
CA VAL A 483 8.79 -11.67 -12.11
C VAL A 483 10.10 -12.15 -12.75
N GLY A 484 11.18 -12.16 -11.98
CA GLY A 484 12.54 -12.38 -12.49
C GLY A 484 12.98 -11.25 -13.43
N ASP A 485 13.59 -11.60 -14.56
CA ASP A 485 14.10 -10.66 -15.57
C ASP A 485 13.00 -10.02 -16.45
N TRP A 486 11.72 -10.28 -16.16
CA TRP A 486 10.58 -9.87 -16.99
C TRP A 486 9.61 -9.00 -16.19
N THR A 487 9.15 -7.91 -16.80
CA THR A 487 7.96 -7.18 -16.35
C THR A 487 6.80 -7.54 -17.27
N PHE A 488 5.72 -8.06 -16.67
CA PHE A 488 4.44 -8.33 -17.31
C PHE A 488 3.53 -7.11 -17.18
N PHE A 489 2.65 -6.90 -18.15
CA PHE A 489 1.66 -5.81 -18.17
C PHE A 489 0.54 -6.16 -19.16
N ALA A 490 -0.61 -5.52 -19.03
CA ALA A 490 -1.67 -5.56 -20.03
C ALA A 490 -1.54 -4.39 -21.02
N ALA A 491 -1.87 -4.58 -22.29
CA ALA A 491 -1.91 -3.52 -23.30
C ALA A 491 -2.82 -3.87 -24.49
N ASP A 492 -3.57 -2.90 -25.02
CA ASP A 492 -4.38 -3.03 -26.25
C ASP A 492 -3.49 -3.22 -27.48
N GLY A 493 -3.84 -4.14 -28.40
CA GLY A 493 -2.98 -4.53 -29.53
C GLY A 493 -3.73 -4.83 -30.84
N VAL A 494 -2.93 -4.98 -31.91
CA VAL A 494 -3.37 -5.01 -33.33
C VAL A 494 -4.42 -6.08 -33.68
N VAL A 495 -4.58 -7.14 -32.89
CA VAL A 495 -5.39 -8.33 -33.24
C VAL A 495 -6.21 -8.92 -32.08
N GLY A 496 -6.82 -8.04 -31.28
CA GLY A 496 -7.68 -8.43 -30.16
C GLY A 496 -8.98 -7.61 -30.05
N PHE A 497 -9.83 -7.96 -29.08
CA PHE A 497 -10.96 -7.14 -28.63
C PHE A 497 -10.59 -6.28 -27.42
N GLY A 498 -9.33 -5.84 -27.36
CA GLY A 498 -8.73 -5.05 -26.28
C GLY A 498 -7.72 -5.82 -25.43
N ASN A 499 -7.03 -5.06 -24.57
CA ASN A 499 -6.04 -5.40 -23.53
C ASN A 499 -5.62 -6.88 -23.50
N GLU A 500 -4.47 -7.18 -24.08
CA GLU A 500 -3.87 -8.52 -24.14
C GLU A 500 -2.75 -8.66 -23.08
N LEU A 501 -2.26 -9.88 -22.80
CA LEU A 501 -1.10 -10.06 -21.92
C LEU A 501 0.22 -9.86 -22.67
N TRP A 502 1.00 -8.87 -22.23
CA TRP A 502 2.32 -8.53 -22.75
C TRP A 502 3.44 -8.68 -21.69
N LYS A 503 4.69 -8.73 -22.14
CA LYS A 503 5.87 -8.67 -21.28
C LYS A 503 7.02 -7.89 -21.90
N THR A 504 8.02 -7.55 -21.11
CA THR A 504 9.32 -7.01 -21.56
C THR A 504 10.50 -7.40 -20.67
N ASP A 505 11.70 -7.49 -21.26
CA ASP A 505 13.02 -7.57 -20.62
C ASP A 505 13.78 -6.22 -20.66
N GLY A 506 13.12 -5.13 -21.07
CA GLY A 506 13.78 -3.86 -21.36
C GLY A 506 14.53 -3.89 -22.70
N THR A 507 14.07 -4.68 -23.68
CA THR A 507 14.53 -4.63 -25.07
C THR A 507 13.35 -4.74 -26.04
N ARG A 508 13.39 -4.04 -27.18
CA ARG A 508 12.34 -4.13 -28.22
C ARG A 508 12.18 -5.53 -28.82
N ALA A 509 13.17 -6.41 -28.64
CA ALA A 509 13.14 -7.80 -29.09
C ALA A 509 12.45 -8.75 -28.09
N GLY A 510 12.66 -8.55 -26.78
CA GLY A 510 11.96 -9.28 -25.73
C GLY A 510 10.57 -8.73 -25.44
N THR A 511 10.31 -7.45 -25.72
CA THR A 511 8.96 -6.86 -25.64
C THR A 511 8.02 -7.52 -26.63
N SER A 512 7.15 -8.39 -26.13
CA SER A 512 6.36 -9.31 -26.92
C SER A 512 5.00 -9.59 -26.29
N LEU A 513 4.00 -9.77 -27.16
CA LEU A 513 2.71 -10.35 -26.82
C LEU A 513 2.95 -11.77 -26.30
N VAL A 514 2.50 -12.05 -25.08
CA VAL A 514 2.64 -13.39 -24.51
C VAL A 514 1.48 -14.28 -24.92
N ALA A 515 0.24 -13.76 -24.90
CA ALA A 515 -0.91 -14.39 -25.56
C ALA A 515 -2.05 -13.39 -25.79
N THR A 516 -2.88 -13.64 -26.81
CA THR A 516 -4.14 -12.92 -27.10
C THR A 516 -5.25 -13.31 -26.12
N VAL A 517 -4.95 -13.26 -24.83
CA VAL A 517 -5.90 -13.48 -23.74
C VAL A 517 -6.21 -12.14 -23.12
N VAL A 518 -7.48 -11.85 -22.86
CA VAL A 518 -7.93 -10.54 -22.37
C VAL A 518 -8.09 -10.58 -20.86
N PRO A 519 -7.24 -9.93 -20.04
CA PRO A 519 -7.38 -9.91 -18.59
C PRO A 519 -8.61 -9.13 -18.12
N ILE A 520 -9.11 -9.43 -16.91
CA ILE A 520 -10.07 -8.54 -16.24
C ILE A 520 -9.33 -7.38 -15.57
N HIS A 521 -9.49 -6.19 -16.13
CA HIS A 521 -9.36 -4.94 -15.39
C HIS A 521 -10.64 -4.66 -14.60
N ASN A 522 -10.52 -4.47 -13.29
CA ASN A 522 -11.64 -4.16 -12.41
C ASN A 522 -11.35 -2.93 -11.56
N SER A 523 -12.11 -1.86 -11.80
CA SER A 523 -12.14 -0.61 -10.98
C SER A 523 -12.64 -0.80 -9.54
N ASN A 524 -12.84 -2.05 -9.10
CA ASN A 524 -13.73 -2.42 -7.99
C ASN A 524 -12.97 -3.17 -6.87
N GLU A 525 -11.72 -2.75 -6.61
CA GLU A 525 -11.06 -2.91 -5.30
C GLU A 525 -10.84 -4.37 -4.83
N ARG A 526 -10.75 -5.32 -5.76
CA ARG A 526 -10.49 -6.77 -5.52
C ARG A 526 -9.34 -7.28 -6.41
N PRO A 527 -8.41 -8.11 -5.94
CA PRO A 527 -7.33 -8.63 -6.78
C PRO A 527 -7.83 -9.61 -7.85
N THR A 528 -7.49 -9.35 -9.11
CA THR A 528 -7.68 -10.24 -10.28
C THR A 528 -6.38 -10.77 -10.86
N ALA A 529 -5.22 -10.38 -10.28
CA ALA A 529 -3.89 -10.87 -10.63
C ALA A 529 -3.02 -11.06 -9.37
N ALA A 530 -2.14 -12.06 -9.38
CA ALA A 530 -1.24 -12.41 -8.30
C ALA A 530 0.07 -13.04 -8.83
N ARG A 531 1.18 -12.83 -8.12
CA ARG A 531 2.45 -13.56 -8.35
C ARG A 531 2.45 -14.83 -7.50
N TYR A 532 2.65 -15.99 -8.12
CA TYR A 532 2.69 -17.29 -7.43
C TYR A 532 3.61 -18.25 -8.19
N ALA A 533 4.42 -19.04 -7.48
CA ALA A 533 5.41 -19.98 -8.06
C ALA A 533 6.34 -19.41 -9.17
N ASN A 534 6.66 -18.11 -9.06
CA ASN A 534 7.39 -17.32 -10.08
C ASN A 534 6.77 -17.35 -11.50
N GLU A 535 5.45 -17.56 -11.58
CA GLU A 535 4.58 -17.28 -12.72
C GLU A 535 3.63 -16.12 -12.35
N LEU A 536 3.02 -15.49 -13.36
CA LEU A 536 1.87 -14.59 -13.18
C LEU A 536 0.58 -15.40 -13.23
N TYR A 537 -0.31 -15.24 -12.27
CA TYR A 537 -1.67 -15.80 -12.25
C TYR A 537 -2.70 -14.68 -12.32
N PHE A 538 -3.72 -14.84 -13.16
CA PHE A 538 -4.65 -13.75 -13.48
C PHE A 538 -5.98 -14.27 -14.06
N CYS A 539 -7.04 -13.48 -13.92
CA CYS A 539 -8.32 -13.74 -14.56
C CYS A 539 -8.33 -13.22 -16.01
N ALA A 540 -8.62 -14.06 -17.00
CA ALA A 540 -8.64 -13.68 -18.43
C ALA A 540 -9.54 -14.55 -19.31
N SER A 541 -9.84 -14.10 -20.53
CA SER A 541 -10.67 -14.81 -21.52
C SER A 541 -10.03 -14.96 -22.90
N ASP A 542 -10.55 -15.86 -23.74
CA ASP A 542 -10.17 -16.01 -25.14
C ASP A 542 -11.39 -16.16 -26.09
N SER A 543 -11.19 -16.52 -27.35
CA SER A 543 -12.28 -16.67 -28.35
C SER A 543 -13.21 -17.88 -28.15
N THR A 544 -12.90 -18.73 -27.17
CA THR A 544 -13.47 -20.08 -26.97
C THR A 544 -13.81 -20.38 -25.51
N HIS A 545 -13.11 -19.75 -24.56
CA HIS A 545 -13.34 -19.84 -23.12
C HIS A 545 -13.76 -18.46 -22.56
N GLY A 546 -14.62 -18.44 -21.55
CA GLY A 546 -15.00 -17.21 -20.85
C GLY A 546 -13.85 -16.60 -20.03
N TYR A 547 -14.17 -15.68 -19.12
CA TYR A 547 -13.19 -15.20 -18.14
C TYR A 547 -12.94 -16.28 -17.08
N GLU A 548 -11.78 -16.95 -17.19
CA GLU A 548 -11.35 -18.09 -16.39
C GLU A 548 -10.02 -17.80 -15.67
N LEU A 549 -9.46 -18.80 -14.97
CA LEU A 549 -8.14 -18.67 -14.33
C LEU A 549 -7.03 -19.00 -15.33
N TRP A 550 -6.14 -18.04 -15.57
CA TRP A 550 -4.97 -18.17 -16.44
C TRP A 550 -3.67 -18.01 -15.67
N LYS A 551 -2.59 -18.53 -16.25
CA LYS A 551 -1.23 -18.28 -15.79
C LYS A 551 -0.25 -18.05 -16.93
N SER A 552 0.93 -17.51 -16.63
CA SER A 552 2.01 -17.30 -17.58
C SER A 552 3.41 -17.40 -16.96
N ASP A 553 4.31 -18.11 -17.65
CA ASP A 553 5.77 -18.11 -17.42
C ASP A 553 6.50 -17.04 -18.27
N GLY A 554 5.75 -16.20 -18.99
CA GLY A 554 6.31 -15.26 -19.95
C GLY A 554 6.61 -15.86 -21.33
N THR A 555 6.02 -17.00 -21.69
CA THR A 555 6.08 -17.56 -23.06
C THR A 555 4.69 -17.90 -23.59
N ALA A 556 4.48 -17.81 -24.89
CA ALA A 556 3.20 -18.19 -25.52
C ALA A 556 2.85 -19.69 -25.41
N ALA A 557 3.77 -20.52 -24.87
CA ALA A 557 3.53 -21.94 -24.59
C ALA A 557 3.25 -22.21 -23.10
N GLY A 558 3.73 -21.36 -22.20
CA GLY A 558 3.42 -21.40 -20.77
C GLY A 558 2.27 -20.49 -20.35
N THR A 559 1.93 -19.46 -21.14
CA THR A 559 0.64 -18.75 -21.02
C THR A 559 -0.49 -19.68 -21.43
N ARG A 560 -1.27 -20.11 -20.45
CA ARG A 560 -2.37 -21.06 -20.67
C ARG A 560 -3.42 -20.97 -19.58
N LEU A 561 -4.61 -21.37 -19.98
CA LEU A 561 -5.72 -21.66 -19.09
C LEU A 561 -5.24 -22.64 -18.01
N VAL A 562 -5.38 -22.26 -16.75
CA VAL A 562 -5.11 -23.17 -15.62
C VAL A 562 -6.23 -24.20 -15.56
N LYS A 563 -7.47 -23.75 -15.74
CA LYS A 563 -8.67 -24.60 -15.85
C LYS A 563 -9.80 -23.86 -16.57
N ASP A 564 -10.51 -24.57 -17.44
CA ASP A 564 -11.83 -24.19 -17.94
C ASP A 564 -12.84 -24.50 -16.81
N ILE A 565 -13.03 -23.56 -15.87
CA ILE A 565 -13.89 -23.78 -14.70
C ILE A 565 -15.34 -23.78 -15.13
N ARG A 566 -15.71 -22.92 -16.09
CA ARG A 566 -17.04 -22.89 -16.72
C ARG A 566 -16.97 -23.26 -18.20
N PRO A 567 -17.29 -24.52 -18.58
CA PRO A 567 -16.97 -25.04 -19.91
C PRO A 567 -17.42 -24.19 -21.11
N GLY A 568 -16.43 -23.71 -21.89
CA GLY A 568 -16.63 -22.98 -23.14
C GLY A 568 -16.84 -21.46 -22.98
N THR A 569 -17.61 -20.84 -23.87
CA THR A 569 -17.70 -19.37 -23.98
C THR A 569 -18.53 -18.68 -22.89
N ALA A 570 -18.62 -19.26 -21.69
CA ALA A 570 -19.27 -18.69 -20.52
C ALA A 570 -18.21 -18.51 -19.43
N SER A 571 -18.29 -17.43 -18.65
CA SER A 571 -17.24 -17.06 -17.70
C SER A 571 -17.49 -17.56 -16.28
N SER A 572 -16.46 -18.06 -15.61
CA SER A 572 -16.44 -18.33 -14.17
C SER A 572 -16.02 -17.11 -13.32
N THR A 573 -15.34 -16.14 -13.94
CA THR A 573 -14.88 -14.87 -13.35
C THR A 573 -14.11 -15.00 -12.02
N PRO A 574 -12.93 -15.65 -11.99
CA PRO A 574 -12.06 -15.68 -10.80
C PRO A 574 -11.79 -14.29 -10.22
N THR A 575 -12.19 -14.09 -8.97
CA THR A 575 -12.05 -12.82 -8.23
C THR A 575 -11.56 -13.05 -6.80
N ASP A 576 -11.00 -12.00 -6.20
CA ASP A 576 -10.29 -12.06 -4.91
C ASP A 576 -9.11 -13.06 -4.91
N LEU A 577 -8.31 -13.06 -6.00
CA LEU A 577 -7.12 -13.91 -6.17
C LEU A 577 -6.12 -13.72 -5.02
N THR A 578 -6.16 -14.63 -4.05
CA THR A 578 -5.43 -14.50 -2.77
C THR A 578 -4.44 -15.65 -2.60
N VAL A 579 -3.15 -15.35 -2.50
CA VAL A 579 -2.11 -16.35 -2.17
C VAL A 579 -2.13 -16.59 -0.65
N TYR A 580 -2.57 -17.78 -0.26
CA TYR A 580 -2.72 -18.21 1.13
C TYR A 580 -2.17 -19.64 1.26
N ASN A 581 -1.41 -19.95 2.32
CA ASN A 581 -0.83 -21.28 2.59
C ASN A 581 -0.23 -22.00 1.34
N GLY A 582 0.48 -21.27 0.48
CA GLY A 582 1.15 -21.84 -0.71
C GLY A 582 0.23 -22.25 -1.86
N LYS A 583 -1.03 -21.80 -1.89
CA LYS A 583 -2.00 -21.98 -2.99
C LYS A 583 -2.74 -20.68 -3.28
N LEU A 584 -3.42 -20.62 -4.43
CA LEU A 584 -4.24 -19.50 -4.86
C LEU A 584 -5.72 -19.78 -4.56
N TYR A 585 -6.35 -18.94 -3.75
CA TYR A 585 -7.78 -19.06 -3.38
C TYR A 585 -8.57 -17.89 -3.99
N PHE A 586 -9.78 -18.17 -4.44
CA PHE A 586 -10.62 -17.20 -5.18
C PHE A 586 -12.09 -17.64 -5.23
N ALA A 587 -12.98 -16.73 -5.64
CA ALA A 587 -14.37 -17.02 -5.97
C ALA A 587 -14.53 -17.27 -7.48
N ALA A 588 -15.27 -18.30 -7.89
CA ALA A 588 -15.57 -18.59 -9.31
C ALA A 588 -16.84 -19.44 -9.51
N ASP A 589 -17.50 -19.27 -10.67
CA ASP A 589 -18.77 -19.92 -11.07
C ASP A 589 -18.58 -20.98 -12.16
N ASP A 590 -18.73 -22.27 -11.85
CA ASP A 590 -18.63 -23.36 -12.85
C ASP A 590 -19.91 -23.54 -13.71
N GLY A 591 -20.97 -22.81 -13.41
CA GLY A 591 -22.29 -22.95 -14.02
C GLY A 591 -23.10 -24.18 -13.59
N VAL A 592 -22.65 -24.93 -12.55
CA VAL A 592 -23.31 -26.13 -12.02
C VAL A 592 -23.56 -26.01 -10.51
N THR A 593 -22.55 -25.66 -9.72
CA THR A 593 -22.66 -25.27 -8.30
C THR A 593 -22.77 -23.76 -8.10
N GLY A 594 -22.57 -22.98 -9.18
CA GLY A 594 -22.60 -21.52 -9.11
C GLY A 594 -21.31 -20.93 -8.55
N CYS A 595 -21.36 -19.64 -8.16
CA CYS A 595 -20.18 -18.89 -7.70
C CYS A 595 -19.82 -19.24 -6.25
N GLU A 596 -18.78 -20.06 -6.11
CA GLU A 596 -18.40 -20.74 -4.87
C GLU A 596 -16.90 -20.58 -4.57
N LEU A 597 -16.38 -21.25 -3.52
CA LEU A 597 -14.98 -21.10 -3.11
C LEU A 597 -14.07 -22.09 -3.83
N TRP A 598 -13.07 -21.58 -4.54
CA TRP A 598 -12.10 -22.35 -5.31
C TRP A 598 -10.69 -22.23 -4.73
N VAL A 599 -9.89 -23.26 -4.99
CA VAL A 599 -8.44 -23.28 -4.76
C VAL A 599 -7.72 -23.76 -6.02
N SER A 600 -6.50 -23.28 -6.25
CA SER A 600 -5.58 -23.74 -7.28
C SER A 600 -4.16 -23.89 -6.74
N ASP A 601 -3.50 -24.99 -7.10
CA ASP A 601 -2.04 -25.18 -6.98
C ASP A 601 -1.28 -24.76 -8.25
N GLY A 602 -1.97 -24.18 -9.23
CA GLY A 602 -1.41 -23.82 -10.53
C GLY A 602 -1.53 -24.88 -11.63
N THR A 603 -2.33 -25.93 -11.41
CA THR A 603 -2.64 -26.98 -12.38
C THR A 603 -4.14 -27.19 -12.58
N ASP A 604 -4.58 -27.75 -13.71
CA ASP A 604 -5.99 -28.10 -13.93
C ASP A 604 -6.53 -29.10 -12.89
N ALA A 605 -5.72 -30.09 -12.53
CA ALA A 605 -6.11 -31.14 -11.60
C ALA A 605 -6.25 -30.64 -10.15
N GLY A 606 -5.36 -29.72 -9.72
CA GLY A 606 -5.40 -29.08 -8.41
C GLY A 606 -6.19 -27.78 -8.36
N THR A 607 -6.74 -27.32 -9.50
CA THR A 607 -7.76 -26.26 -9.55
C THR A 607 -9.14 -26.89 -9.37
N VAL A 608 -9.70 -26.73 -8.18
CA VAL A 608 -10.92 -27.41 -7.76
C VAL A 608 -11.81 -26.51 -6.93
N LEU A 609 -13.11 -26.79 -7.00
CA LEU A 609 -14.10 -26.33 -6.04
C LEU A 609 -13.67 -26.82 -4.65
N LEU A 610 -13.15 -25.91 -3.84
CA LEU A 610 -12.75 -26.21 -2.46
C LEU A 610 -13.99 -26.46 -1.61
N LYS A 611 -15.02 -25.64 -1.81
CA LYS A 611 -16.27 -25.76 -1.08
C LYS A 611 -17.43 -25.19 -1.89
N ASP A 612 -18.37 -26.07 -2.21
CA ASP A 612 -19.78 -25.72 -2.35
C ASP A 612 -20.30 -25.29 -0.96
N ILE A 613 -20.47 -23.98 -0.76
CA ILE A 613 -20.99 -23.37 0.47
C ILE A 613 -22.52 -23.27 0.38
N LEU A 614 -23.10 -23.18 -0.83
CA LEU A 614 -24.55 -23.08 -1.06
C LEU A 614 -25.10 -24.21 -1.98
N PRO A 615 -25.29 -25.43 -1.44
CA PRO A 615 -25.55 -26.64 -2.23
C PRO A 615 -26.62 -26.55 -3.31
N GLY A 616 -26.18 -26.68 -4.57
CA GLY A 616 -27.02 -26.71 -5.77
C GLY A 616 -26.71 -25.57 -6.74
N ILE A 617 -27.71 -25.09 -7.49
CA ILE A 617 -27.56 -23.93 -8.41
C ILE A 617 -27.62 -22.57 -7.68
N GLY A 618 -27.16 -22.55 -6.43
CA GLY A 618 -27.05 -21.33 -5.64
C GLY A 618 -25.80 -20.55 -6.00
N PHE A 619 -25.57 -19.44 -5.29
CA PHE A 619 -24.37 -18.62 -5.45
C PHE A 619 -24.01 -18.08 -4.06
N SER A 620 -23.05 -18.71 -3.38
CA SER A 620 -22.56 -18.22 -2.09
C SER A 620 -21.78 -16.92 -2.25
N CYS A 621 -21.14 -16.73 -3.41
CA CYS A 621 -20.33 -15.58 -3.81
C CYS A 621 -19.29 -15.18 -2.74
N PRO A 622 -18.28 -16.03 -2.48
CA PRO A 622 -17.19 -15.71 -1.55
C PRO A 622 -16.57 -14.35 -1.85
N SER A 623 -16.29 -13.58 -0.81
CA SER A 623 -15.94 -12.17 -0.98
C SER A 623 -15.13 -11.59 0.16
N HIS A 624 -14.30 -10.60 -0.17
CA HIS A 624 -13.47 -9.84 0.78
C HIS A 624 -12.45 -10.74 1.50
N PHE A 625 -11.66 -11.46 0.71
CA PHE A 625 -10.70 -12.45 1.18
C PHE A 625 -9.65 -11.78 2.08
N CYS A 626 -9.64 -12.19 3.34
CA CYS A 626 -8.90 -11.50 4.40
C CYS A 626 -8.10 -12.52 5.22
N VAL A 627 -6.78 -12.54 5.08
CA VAL A 627 -5.92 -13.47 5.84
C VAL A 627 -5.60 -12.86 7.21
N ALA A 628 -6.11 -13.47 8.28
CA ALA A 628 -5.85 -13.08 9.67
C ALA A 628 -5.60 -14.33 10.54
N ASP A 629 -4.59 -14.27 11.41
CA ASP A 629 -4.15 -15.38 12.29
C ASP A 629 -4.11 -16.78 11.62
N GLY A 630 -3.53 -16.84 10.42
CA GLY A 630 -3.39 -18.07 9.64
C GLY A 630 -4.69 -18.64 9.06
N LEU A 631 -5.82 -17.95 9.19
CA LEU A 631 -7.10 -18.29 8.57
C LEU A 631 -7.42 -17.34 7.41
N LEU A 632 -7.99 -17.88 6.34
CA LEU A 632 -8.62 -17.10 5.29
C LEU A 632 -10.08 -16.82 5.70
N PHE A 633 -10.37 -15.58 6.08
CA PHE A 633 -11.73 -15.09 6.28
C PHE A 633 -12.34 -14.67 4.96
N LEU A 634 -13.63 -14.96 4.80
CA LEU A 634 -14.43 -14.64 3.63
C LEU A 634 -15.89 -14.49 4.03
N SER A 635 -16.67 -13.67 3.32
CA SER A 635 -18.12 -13.61 3.48
C SER A 635 -18.81 -14.32 2.32
N ALA A 636 -19.71 -15.25 2.65
CA ALA A 636 -20.39 -16.14 1.72
C ALA A 636 -21.81 -16.48 2.20
N THR A 637 -22.68 -16.91 1.28
CA THR A 637 -24.11 -17.15 1.53
C THR A 637 -24.43 -18.64 1.71
N ASP A 638 -25.21 -19.01 2.73
CA ASP A 638 -25.88 -20.31 2.85
C ASP A 638 -27.42 -20.15 2.91
N SER A 639 -28.15 -21.19 2.52
CA SER A 639 -29.63 -21.19 2.43
C SER A 639 -30.35 -21.20 3.78
N ASN A 640 -29.66 -21.55 4.87
CA ASN A 640 -30.21 -21.75 6.21
C ASN A 640 -29.81 -20.63 7.17
N VAL A 641 -28.69 -19.95 6.92
CA VAL A 641 -28.17 -18.83 7.74
C VAL A 641 -27.98 -17.49 6.99
N GLY A 642 -28.20 -17.45 5.67
CA GLY A 642 -27.98 -16.23 4.88
C GLY A 642 -26.50 -15.96 4.59
N ARG A 643 -26.15 -14.70 4.29
CA ARG A 643 -24.77 -14.26 4.01
C ARG A 643 -24.05 -13.89 5.30
N GLU A 644 -23.12 -14.76 5.66
CA GLU A 644 -22.46 -14.83 6.95
C GLU A 644 -20.92 -14.85 6.84
N LEU A 645 -20.24 -14.74 7.98
CA LEU A 645 -18.78 -14.84 8.04
C LEU A 645 -18.35 -16.31 8.03
N TYR A 646 -17.47 -16.64 7.10
CA TYR A 646 -16.82 -17.94 6.98
C TYR A 646 -15.32 -17.80 7.25
N ARG A 647 -14.74 -18.85 7.82
CA ARG A 647 -13.29 -19.07 7.83
C ARG A 647 -12.97 -20.24 6.93
N CYS A 648 -11.76 -20.27 6.41
CA CYS A 648 -11.15 -21.36 5.67
C CYS A 648 -9.72 -21.56 6.18
N ASP A 649 -9.35 -22.80 6.47
CA ASP A 649 -7.99 -23.24 6.83
C ASP A 649 -7.17 -23.71 5.61
N GLY A 650 -7.80 -23.69 4.43
CA GLY A 650 -7.31 -24.28 3.18
C GLY A 650 -8.03 -25.56 2.76
N THR A 651 -9.02 -26.04 3.53
CA THR A 651 -9.73 -27.31 3.28
C THR A 651 -11.24 -27.15 3.12
N ALA A 652 -11.87 -28.10 2.42
CA ALA A 652 -13.33 -28.23 2.32
C ALA A 652 -14.03 -28.47 3.67
N ALA A 653 -13.31 -28.98 4.66
CA ALA A 653 -13.82 -29.35 5.98
C ALA A 653 -13.71 -28.21 7.00
N GLY A 654 -12.63 -27.42 6.92
CA GLY A 654 -12.43 -26.21 7.70
C GLY A 654 -12.94 -24.92 7.04
N THR A 655 -13.37 -24.98 5.78
CA THR A 655 -14.28 -23.97 5.20
C THR A 655 -15.65 -24.10 5.86
N VAL A 656 -15.89 -23.30 6.90
CA VAL A 656 -17.10 -23.35 7.72
C VAL A 656 -17.57 -21.98 8.16
N LEU A 657 -18.88 -21.90 8.40
CA LEU A 657 -19.52 -20.80 9.10
C LEU A 657 -18.81 -20.53 10.43
N VAL A 658 -18.42 -19.27 10.66
CA VAL A 658 -17.83 -18.84 11.93
C VAL A 658 -18.92 -18.74 12.99
N GLN A 659 -20.00 -18.04 12.67
CA GLN A 659 -21.20 -17.89 13.50
C GLN A 659 -22.39 -17.59 12.59
N ASP A 660 -23.56 -18.13 12.91
CA ASP A 660 -24.84 -17.57 12.47
C ASP A 660 -25.10 -16.32 13.32
N ILE A 661 -24.75 -15.14 12.77
CA ILE A 661 -24.91 -13.86 13.45
C ILE A 661 -26.39 -13.45 13.46
N GLN A 662 -27.23 -13.95 12.54
CA GLN A 662 -28.64 -13.58 12.36
C GLN A 662 -29.60 -14.78 12.42
N PRO A 663 -29.79 -15.39 13.62
CA PRO A 663 -30.40 -16.70 13.83
C PRO A 663 -31.46 -17.16 12.81
N GLY A 664 -31.06 -18.06 11.92
CA GLY A 664 -31.86 -18.59 10.82
C GLY A 664 -31.59 -17.90 9.47
N GLY A 665 -32.48 -18.10 8.49
CA GLY A 665 -32.24 -17.73 7.07
C GLY A 665 -32.30 -16.23 6.76
N ARG A 666 -31.55 -15.40 7.49
CA ARG A 666 -31.40 -13.95 7.28
C ARG A 666 -29.92 -13.61 7.30
N SER A 667 -29.43 -12.92 6.27
CA SER A 667 -28.05 -12.43 6.28
C SER A 667 -27.79 -11.40 7.40
N SER A 668 -26.60 -11.45 7.96
CA SER A 668 -25.95 -10.32 8.63
C SER A 668 -25.12 -9.46 7.67
N ASP A 669 -24.81 -9.98 6.47
CA ASP A 669 -24.12 -9.34 5.34
C ASP A 669 -22.85 -8.57 5.75
N GLN A 670 -21.70 -9.27 5.80
CA GLN A 670 -20.45 -8.62 6.17
C GLN A 670 -19.96 -7.67 5.09
N GLU A 671 -19.55 -6.48 5.52
CA GLU A 671 -18.86 -5.46 4.73
C GLU A 671 -17.52 -5.10 5.39
N GLY A 672 -16.50 -4.82 4.56
CA GLY A 672 -15.22 -4.26 5.01
C GLY A 672 -14.36 -5.18 5.88
N LEU A 673 -14.23 -6.46 5.54
CA LEU A 673 -13.37 -7.40 6.27
C LEU A 673 -11.91 -6.91 6.27
N VAL A 674 -11.43 -6.46 7.42
CA VAL A 674 -10.05 -5.99 7.61
C VAL A 674 -9.34 -6.79 8.71
N ALA A 675 -8.10 -7.19 8.44
CA ALA A 675 -7.25 -7.89 9.39
C ALA A 675 -6.57 -6.85 10.29
N TRP A 676 -6.96 -6.79 11.57
CA TRP A 676 -6.31 -5.95 12.56
C TRP A 676 -5.99 -6.75 13.81
N ARG A 677 -4.74 -6.64 14.29
CA ARG A 677 -4.20 -7.32 15.48
C ARG A 677 -4.57 -8.83 15.58
N GLY A 678 -4.61 -9.52 14.45
CA GLY A 678 -4.90 -10.96 14.34
C GLY A 678 -6.37 -11.35 14.27
N LYS A 679 -7.31 -10.39 14.33
CA LYS A 679 -8.75 -10.65 14.18
C LYS A 679 -9.28 -10.03 12.89
N CYS A 680 -10.35 -10.60 12.36
CA CYS A 680 -11.12 -10.00 11.28
C CYS A 680 -12.17 -9.05 11.87
N TYR A 681 -12.13 -7.78 11.49
CA TYR A 681 -13.13 -6.78 11.83
C TYR A 681 -14.00 -6.48 10.62
N PHE A 682 -15.31 -6.33 10.83
CA PHE A 682 -16.32 -6.18 9.77
C PHE A 682 -17.60 -5.57 10.33
N GLY A 683 -18.41 -4.95 9.48
CA GLY A 683 -19.77 -4.53 9.85
C GLY A 683 -20.78 -5.66 9.63
N ALA A 684 -21.62 -6.00 10.61
CA ALA A 684 -22.64 -7.05 10.48
C ALA A 684 -23.92 -6.76 11.28
N LEU A 685 -25.07 -7.10 10.68
CA LEU A 685 -26.43 -6.93 11.23
C LEU A 685 -26.80 -8.06 12.20
N ARG A 686 -27.44 -7.76 13.33
CA ARG A 686 -28.15 -8.72 14.20
C ARG A 686 -29.49 -8.15 14.69
N GLY A 687 -30.53 -8.98 14.73
CA GLY A 687 -31.93 -8.55 14.84
C GLY A 687 -32.41 -8.00 16.19
N ASP A 688 -31.57 -7.95 17.22
CA ASP A 688 -31.85 -7.41 18.56
C ASP A 688 -30.93 -6.25 18.98
N VAL A 689 -29.86 -5.99 18.23
CA VAL A 689 -28.85 -4.93 18.50
C VAL A 689 -28.45 -4.13 17.26
N GLY A 690 -29.04 -4.39 16.10
CA GLY A 690 -28.74 -3.66 14.88
C GLY A 690 -27.51 -4.15 14.11
N ARG A 691 -27.12 -3.37 13.09
CA ARG A 691 -25.86 -3.50 12.36
C ARG A 691 -24.79 -2.73 13.08
N GLU A 692 -23.94 -3.45 13.78
CA GLU A 692 -22.90 -2.90 14.65
C GLU A 692 -21.51 -3.33 14.16
N LEU A 693 -20.46 -2.85 14.82
CA LEU A 693 -19.10 -3.31 14.53
C LEU A 693 -18.93 -4.69 15.13
N TRP A 694 -18.47 -5.66 14.34
CA TRP A 694 -18.12 -6.99 14.80
C TRP A 694 -16.62 -7.24 14.68
N VAL A 695 -16.14 -8.06 15.60
CA VAL A 695 -14.81 -8.65 15.58
C VAL A 695 -14.94 -10.17 15.58
N SER A 696 -14.01 -10.87 14.94
CA SER A 696 -13.92 -12.34 14.93
C SER A 696 -12.48 -12.84 14.96
N ASP A 697 -12.20 -13.82 15.82
CA ASP A 697 -11.02 -14.69 15.73
C ASP A 697 -11.27 -15.99 14.95
N GLY A 698 -12.36 -16.06 14.19
CA GLY A 698 -12.77 -17.24 13.43
C GLY A 698 -13.58 -18.24 14.25
N THR A 699 -13.79 -18.03 15.55
CA THR A 699 -14.65 -18.90 16.39
C THR A 699 -16.01 -18.27 16.67
N SER A 700 -17.05 -19.08 16.88
CA SER A 700 -18.40 -18.59 17.25
C SER A 700 -18.47 -17.94 18.64
N ALA A 701 -17.42 -18.09 19.45
CA ALA A 701 -17.34 -17.56 20.82
C ALA A 701 -16.56 -16.24 20.90
N GLY A 702 -15.52 -16.10 20.06
CA GLY A 702 -14.78 -14.86 19.86
C GLY A 702 -15.28 -14.01 18.69
N THR A 703 -16.47 -14.34 18.16
CA THR A 703 -17.21 -13.51 17.21
C THR A 703 -18.31 -12.77 17.97
N THR A 704 -18.17 -11.44 18.05
CA THR A 704 -19.04 -10.59 18.88
C THR A 704 -19.16 -9.20 18.28
N PHE A 705 -20.35 -8.59 18.39
CA PHE A 705 -20.48 -7.15 18.26
C PHE A 705 -19.66 -6.48 19.37
N VAL A 706 -18.87 -5.47 19.00
CA VAL A 706 -17.89 -4.82 19.88
C VAL A 706 -18.57 -3.82 20.82
N LYS A 707 -19.62 -3.15 20.32
CA LYS A 707 -20.46 -2.19 21.04
C LYS A 707 -21.82 -2.13 20.33
N ASP A 708 -22.89 -2.03 21.11
CA ASP A 708 -24.17 -1.49 20.64
C ASP A 708 -24.02 0.03 20.64
N ILE A 709 -23.75 0.61 19.47
CA ILE A 709 -23.49 2.05 19.30
C ILE A 709 -24.80 2.83 19.31
N ASN A 710 -25.91 2.23 18.86
CA ASN A 710 -27.21 2.88 18.68
C ASN A 710 -28.32 2.14 19.46
N PRO A 711 -28.31 2.17 20.81
CA PRO A 711 -29.13 1.28 21.64
C PRO A 711 -30.64 1.58 21.54
N GLY A 712 -31.34 0.78 20.74
CA GLY A 712 -32.79 0.81 20.57
C GLY A 712 -33.29 -0.41 19.78
N GLN A 713 -34.53 -0.87 20.04
CA GLN A 713 -34.95 -2.22 19.59
C GLN A 713 -35.12 -2.41 18.07
N ASP A 714 -35.04 -1.33 17.28
CA ASP A 714 -35.01 -1.35 15.80
C ASP A 714 -33.91 -0.41 15.25
N ASN A 715 -32.96 0.02 16.09
CA ASN A 715 -31.89 0.96 15.74
C ASN A 715 -30.62 0.21 15.28
N HIS A 716 -29.71 0.91 14.58
CA HIS A 716 -28.42 0.36 14.15
C HIS A 716 -27.41 1.43 13.73
N SER A 717 -26.11 1.15 13.92
CA SER A 717 -25.03 2.10 13.63
C SER A 717 -24.39 1.98 12.26
N ALA A 718 -24.54 0.85 11.58
CA ALA A 718 -24.11 0.58 10.21
C ALA A 718 -22.63 0.91 9.88
N PRO A 719 -21.65 0.36 10.63
CA PRO A 719 -20.21 0.50 10.34
C PRO A 719 -19.84 0.18 8.90
N LYS A 720 -19.21 1.15 8.22
CA LYS A 720 -18.75 1.03 6.83
C LYS A 720 -17.34 1.59 6.62
N PHE A 721 -16.73 1.14 5.52
CA PHE A 721 -15.39 1.54 5.05
C PHE A 721 -14.26 1.27 6.06
N LEU A 722 -14.39 0.18 6.83
CA LEU A 722 -13.42 -0.21 7.85
C LEU A 722 -11.99 -0.19 7.30
N VAL A 723 -11.14 0.60 7.95
CA VAL A 723 -9.70 0.65 7.67
C VAL A 723 -8.94 0.41 8.97
N ALA A 724 -7.93 -0.45 8.90
CA ALA A 724 -7.05 -0.76 10.01
C ALA A 724 -5.92 0.29 10.04
N ALA A 725 -6.03 1.26 10.95
CA ALA A 725 -4.88 2.04 11.39
C ALA A 725 -4.08 1.22 12.42
N ASP A 726 -2.93 1.72 12.84
CA ASP A 726 -2.10 1.01 13.80
C ASP A 726 -2.74 0.99 15.22
N ASP A 727 -3.41 2.09 15.63
CA ASP A 727 -4.05 2.25 16.96
C ASP A 727 -5.47 1.67 17.08
N ALA A 728 -6.26 1.69 16.00
CA ALA A 728 -7.66 1.26 15.99
C ALA A 728 -8.17 0.88 14.59
N VAL A 729 -9.31 0.19 14.53
CA VAL A 729 -10.13 0.12 13.31
C VAL A 729 -11.03 1.35 13.24
N TYR A 730 -10.95 2.10 12.15
CA TYR A 730 -11.73 3.30 11.89
C TYR A 730 -12.83 3.01 10.86
N PHE A 731 -14.01 3.57 11.06
CA PHE A 731 -15.21 3.29 10.25
C PHE A 731 -16.24 4.41 10.40
N SER A 732 -17.17 4.51 9.44
CA SER A 732 -18.33 5.39 9.57
C SER A 732 -19.46 4.68 10.33
N ALA A 733 -20.06 5.30 11.35
CA ALA A 733 -21.22 4.73 12.07
C ALA A 733 -22.13 5.81 12.73
N ASP A 734 -23.32 5.41 13.19
CA ASP A 734 -24.40 6.27 13.69
C ASP A 734 -24.89 5.82 15.10
N ASP A 735 -24.98 6.71 16.09
CA ASP A 735 -25.52 6.40 17.44
C ASP A 735 -27.00 6.78 17.65
N GLY A 736 -27.69 7.23 16.60
CA GLY A 736 -29.08 7.67 16.63
C GLY A 736 -29.28 9.07 17.22
N LEU A 737 -28.21 9.73 17.65
CA LEU A 737 -28.21 11.09 18.20
C LEU A 737 -27.48 12.07 17.25
N HIS A 738 -26.35 11.63 16.69
CA HIS A 738 -25.47 12.44 15.84
C HIS A 738 -25.52 12.02 14.35
N GLY A 739 -26.16 10.90 14.01
CA GLY A 739 -26.21 10.40 12.63
C GLY A 739 -24.90 9.72 12.20
N PRO A 740 -24.77 9.31 10.91
CA PRO A 740 -23.57 8.66 10.41
C PRO A 740 -22.37 9.61 10.39
N GLU A 741 -21.39 9.29 11.22
CA GLU A 741 -20.21 10.10 11.57
C GLU A 741 -18.94 9.23 11.56
N LEU A 742 -17.77 9.78 11.89
CA LEU A 742 -16.55 8.98 12.06
C LEU A 742 -16.49 8.35 13.47
N TRP A 743 -16.20 7.05 13.50
CA TRP A 743 -15.96 6.25 14.71
C TRP A 743 -14.62 5.52 14.63
N LYS A 744 -14.10 5.16 15.80
CA LYS A 744 -12.98 4.21 15.91
C LYS A 744 -13.24 3.17 17.00
N SER A 745 -12.55 2.04 16.91
CA SER A 745 -12.64 0.94 17.87
C SER A 745 -11.30 0.25 18.07
N ASP A 746 -10.95 0.05 19.33
CA ASP A 746 -9.86 -0.82 19.78
C ASP A 746 -10.28 -2.31 19.91
N GLY A 747 -11.52 -2.65 19.51
CA GLY A 747 -12.11 -3.96 19.76
C GLY A 747 -12.82 -4.10 21.11
N THR A 748 -13.05 -3.02 21.86
CA THR A 748 -13.79 -3.03 23.13
C THR A 748 -15.00 -2.09 23.14
N VAL A 749 -16.00 -2.38 23.99
CA VAL A 749 -17.17 -1.51 24.25
C VAL A 749 -16.74 -0.09 24.66
N THR A 750 -15.61 0.03 25.36
CA THR A 750 -15.10 1.27 25.96
C THR A 750 -14.27 2.12 25.01
N GLY A 751 -13.42 1.50 24.17
CA GLY A 751 -12.63 2.20 23.15
C GLY A 751 -13.35 2.33 21.81
N THR A 752 -14.56 1.77 21.67
CA THR A 752 -15.46 2.07 20.55
C THR A 752 -16.21 3.37 20.81
N VAL A 753 -15.79 4.45 20.17
CA VAL A 753 -16.25 5.82 20.45
C VAL A 753 -16.52 6.62 19.18
N LEU A 754 -17.48 7.55 19.29
CA LEU A 754 -17.67 8.63 18.33
C LEU A 754 -16.37 9.44 18.34
N VAL A 755 -15.76 9.58 17.17
CA VAL A 755 -14.52 10.35 17.04
C VAL A 755 -14.87 11.83 16.91
N LYS A 756 -15.93 12.18 16.18
CA LYS A 756 -16.54 13.52 16.19
C LYS A 756 -17.97 13.50 15.65
N ASP A 757 -18.83 14.33 16.24
CA ASP A 757 -20.07 14.83 15.63
C ASP A 757 -19.70 15.98 14.66
N VAL A 758 -19.54 15.68 13.37
CA VAL A 758 -19.16 16.67 12.35
C VAL A 758 -20.35 17.49 11.88
N LEU A 759 -21.57 16.94 11.84
CA LEU A 759 -22.81 17.66 11.52
C LEU A 759 -23.84 17.60 12.68
N PRO A 760 -23.76 18.53 13.66
CA PRO A 760 -24.53 18.48 14.89
C PRO A 760 -26.02 18.11 14.79
N GLY A 761 -26.32 16.87 15.20
CA GLY A 761 -27.65 16.31 15.38
C GLY A 761 -28.01 15.20 14.38
N VAL A 762 -29.26 14.73 14.44
CA VAL A 762 -29.78 13.47 13.85
C VAL A 762 -29.79 13.34 12.31
N SER A 763 -28.88 14.01 11.59
CA SER A 763 -28.66 13.83 10.15
C SER A 763 -27.30 13.21 9.83
N GLY A 764 -26.25 13.51 10.61
CA GLY A 764 -24.88 13.05 10.42
C GLY A 764 -24.19 13.55 9.15
N SER A 765 -22.89 13.74 9.23
CA SER A 765 -22.07 14.24 8.13
C SER A 765 -21.93 13.25 6.96
N ASN A 766 -22.35 12.00 7.15
CA ASN A 766 -22.31 10.89 6.20
C ASN A 766 -20.96 10.80 5.47
N PRO A 767 -19.91 10.27 6.12
CA PRO A 767 -18.56 10.34 5.59
C PRO A 767 -18.27 9.35 4.44
N ILE A 768 -18.99 9.53 3.33
CA ILE A 768 -19.06 8.64 2.18
C ILE A 768 -19.35 9.42 0.89
N LEU A 769 -18.35 9.55 0.02
CA LEU A 769 -18.46 9.35 -1.44
C LEU A 769 -17.03 9.27 -1.98
N LEU A 770 -16.80 8.38 -2.96
CA LEU A 770 -15.47 7.93 -3.39
C LEU A 770 -14.47 9.10 -3.54
N PRO A 771 -13.28 9.05 -2.90
CA PRO A 771 -12.63 7.87 -2.32
C PRO A 771 -13.12 7.45 -0.91
N ARG A 772 -12.67 6.27 -0.45
CA ARG A 772 -13.03 5.67 0.86
C ARG A 772 -12.35 6.36 2.07
N LEU A 773 -12.63 5.88 3.28
CA LEU A 773 -11.70 6.04 4.41
C LEU A 773 -10.33 5.48 4.02
N VAL A 774 -9.27 6.29 4.15
CA VAL A 774 -7.89 5.88 3.86
C VAL A 774 -6.97 6.24 5.04
N THR A 775 -6.18 5.28 5.49
CA THR A 775 -5.08 5.46 6.46
C THR A 775 -3.90 6.15 5.79
N PHE A 776 -3.48 7.26 6.39
CA PHE A 776 -2.60 8.22 5.78
C PHE A 776 -1.50 8.63 6.77
N GLY A 777 -0.54 7.72 6.95
CA GLY A 777 0.04 7.53 8.29
C GLY A 777 -1.09 7.17 9.25
N ASN A 778 -1.18 7.95 10.33
CA ASN A 778 -2.05 7.71 11.47
C ASN A 778 -3.23 8.70 11.49
N HIS A 779 -3.37 9.48 10.41
CA HIS A 779 -4.59 10.18 10.11
C HIS A 779 -5.50 9.26 9.29
N VAL A 780 -6.79 9.25 9.61
CA VAL A 780 -7.81 8.69 8.73
C VAL A 780 -8.45 9.83 7.97
N VAL A 781 -8.38 9.74 6.64
CA VAL A 781 -8.86 10.72 5.68
C VAL A 781 -10.23 10.29 5.17
N PHE A 782 -11.16 11.23 5.06
CA PHE A 782 -12.54 10.97 4.67
C PHE A 782 -13.23 12.22 4.11
N HIS A 783 -14.21 12.07 3.20
CA HIS A 783 -15.15 13.17 2.93
C HIS A 783 -16.22 13.22 4.03
N ALA A 784 -16.76 14.40 4.37
CA ALA A 784 -17.91 14.58 5.27
C ALA A 784 -18.61 15.94 5.04
N SER A 785 -19.93 15.99 5.19
CA SER A 785 -20.77 17.16 4.95
C SER A 785 -21.05 17.97 6.21
N ILE A 786 -20.84 19.30 6.18
CA ILE A 786 -21.39 20.25 7.17
C ILE A 786 -22.72 20.91 6.73
N SER A 787 -23.21 20.57 5.53
CA SER A 787 -24.54 20.94 5.05
C SER A 787 -25.10 19.87 4.12
N ARG A 788 -26.40 19.90 3.81
CA ARG A 788 -27.06 18.80 3.08
C ARG A 788 -26.74 18.71 1.58
N ASP A 789 -26.03 19.70 1.02
CA ASP A 789 -25.94 19.88 -0.42
C ASP A 789 -24.55 19.56 -1.00
N THR A 790 -23.47 19.55 -0.21
CA THR A 790 -22.11 19.18 -0.63
C THR A 790 -21.30 18.48 0.48
N PRO A 791 -20.50 17.44 0.17
CA PRO A 791 -19.51 16.89 1.09
C PRO A 791 -18.15 17.60 0.93
N ASP A 792 -17.55 17.97 2.06
CA ASP A 792 -16.20 18.50 2.12
C ASP A 792 -15.18 17.38 2.37
N LEU A 793 -13.89 17.66 2.20
CA LEU A 793 -12.84 16.76 2.67
C LEU A 793 -12.57 17.00 4.17
N TRP A 794 -12.22 15.95 4.89
CA TRP A 794 -11.99 15.93 6.34
C TRP A 794 -10.82 15.02 6.69
N VAL A 795 -10.25 15.26 7.86
CA VAL A 795 -9.31 14.34 8.50
C VAL A 795 -9.71 14.08 9.94
N SER A 796 -9.22 12.97 10.49
CA SER A 796 -9.16 12.71 11.92
C SER A 796 -7.84 12.08 12.33
N ASP A 797 -7.36 12.44 13.53
CA ASP A 797 -6.33 11.71 14.27
C ASP A 797 -6.90 10.65 15.25
N GLY A 798 -8.22 10.45 15.25
CA GLY A 798 -8.94 9.65 16.25
C GLY A 798 -9.44 10.41 17.48
N SER A 799 -9.45 11.75 17.45
CA SER A 799 -10.02 12.60 18.52
C SER A 799 -10.97 13.68 17.98
N GLU A 800 -11.88 14.15 18.83
CA GLU A 800 -12.86 15.20 18.48
C GLU A 800 -12.19 16.56 18.19
N ALA A 801 -11.11 16.86 18.90
CA ALA A 801 -10.29 18.05 18.64
C ALA A 801 -9.53 17.92 17.32
N GLY A 802 -8.91 16.77 17.08
CA GLY A 802 -8.10 16.50 15.89
C GLY A 802 -8.87 16.09 14.64
N THR A 803 -10.20 16.10 14.69
CA THR A 803 -11.07 15.87 13.53
C THR A 803 -11.59 17.21 12.99
N ILE A 804 -11.13 17.60 11.79
CA ILE A 804 -11.30 18.95 11.24
C ILE A 804 -11.59 18.95 9.72
N PRO A 805 -12.25 20.00 9.20
CA PRO A 805 -12.46 20.14 7.76
C PRO A 805 -11.16 20.51 7.04
N VAL A 806 -11.04 19.99 5.83
CA VAL A 806 -9.97 20.25 4.87
C VAL A 806 -10.43 21.40 3.95
N ALA A 807 -10.81 22.52 4.59
CA ALA A 807 -11.40 23.73 3.99
C ALA A 807 -12.71 23.51 3.19
N GLU A 808 -13.39 24.60 2.83
CA GLU A 808 -14.67 24.55 2.11
C GLU A 808 -14.48 24.23 0.61
N THR A 809 -15.15 23.17 0.14
CA THR A 809 -15.08 22.63 -1.22
C THR A 809 -16.45 22.74 -1.91
N TYR A 810 -16.64 23.85 -2.64
CA TYR A 810 -17.93 24.14 -3.27
C TYR A 810 -18.17 23.33 -4.56
N ASP A 811 -19.11 22.38 -4.44
CA ASP A 811 -19.75 21.62 -5.52
C ASP A 811 -18.94 20.47 -6.14
N LEU A 812 -19.10 19.27 -5.55
CA LEU A 812 -18.66 17.98 -6.10
C LEU A 812 -19.75 17.25 -6.90
N SER A 813 -20.76 17.94 -7.46
CA SER A 813 -21.83 17.29 -8.20
C SER A 813 -21.36 16.71 -9.56
N VAL A 814 -21.86 15.50 -9.86
CA VAL A 814 -21.75 14.75 -11.13
C VAL A 814 -20.39 14.64 -11.84
N GLY A 815 -19.71 13.49 -11.69
CA GLY A 815 -18.74 13.03 -12.70
C GLY A 815 -17.62 12.11 -12.21
N THR A 816 -17.97 10.85 -11.91
CA THR A 816 -17.09 9.65 -11.84
C THR A 816 -15.59 9.94 -11.64
N MET A 817 -15.17 10.18 -10.38
CA MET A 817 -13.76 10.31 -10.04
C MET A 817 -13.12 8.93 -9.77
N THR A 818 -12.37 8.41 -10.74
CA THR A 818 -11.63 7.14 -10.66
C THR A 818 -10.14 7.28 -10.35
N GLN A 819 -9.65 8.50 -10.05
CA GLN A 819 -8.30 8.71 -9.51
C GLN A 819 -8.40 9.05 -8.02
N TYR A 820 -8.03 8.08 -7.18
CA TYR A 820 -7.67 8.33 -5.79
C TYR A 820 -6.56 9.39 -5.74
N GLY A 821 -6.66 10.29 -4.77
CA GLY A 821 -5.61 11.26 -4.48
C GLY A 821 -4.29 10.54 -4.20
N ALA A 822 -3.30 10.72 -5.08
CA ALA A 822 -2.02 10.06 -4.92
C ALA A 822 -1.36 10.51 -3.62
N ILE A 823 -1.14 9.55 -2.71
CA ILE A 823 -0.28 9.72 -1.54
C ILE A 823 1.14 9.92 -2.07
N ARG A 824 1.47 11.19 -2.25
CA ARG A 824 2.80 11.70 -2.58
C ARG A 824 3.26 12.47 -1.36
N SER A 825 4.41 12.09 -0.82
CA SER A 825 5.12 12.96 0.13
C SER A 825 4.23 13.31 1.33
N GLY A 826 3.42 12.32 1.71
CA GLY A 826 2.31 12.39 2.66
C GLY A 826 1.53 13.70 2.69
N GLN A 827 1.39 14.40 1.56
CA GLN A 827 0.35 15.40 1.32
C GLN A 827 -0.85 14.72 0.68
N LEU A 828 -2.03 15.00 1.21
CA LEU A 828 -3.28 14.47 0.70
C LEU A 828 -3.66 15.35 -0.48
N ILE A 829 -3.42 14.86 -1.68
CA ILE A 829 -3.74 15.62 -2.89
C ILE A 829 -5.15 15.24 -3.33
N PHE A 830 -6.04 16.23 -3.44
CA PHE A 830 -7.45 16.06 -3.81
C PHE A 830 -7.83 17.05 -4.92
N ASN A 831 -8.98 16.85 -5.55
CA ASN A 831 -9.49 17.78 -6.56
C ASN A 831 -10.62 18.61 -5.96
N GLY A 832 -10.46 19.93 -5.97
CA GLY A 832 -11.54 20.87 -5.78
C GLY A 832 -12.22 21.21 -7.11
N PHE A 833 -13.38 21.82 -7.01
CA PHE A 833 -14.03 22.49 -8.12
C PHE A 833 -14.48 23.87 -7.66
N THR A 834 -14.52 24.83 -8.57
CA THR A 834 -15.23 26.09 -8.36
C THR A 834 -15.99 26.48 -9.63
N PRO A 835 -17.22 27.03 -9.54
CA PRO A 835 -17.99 27.46 -10.71
C PRO A 835 -17.36 28.61 -11.54
N VAL A 836 -16.20 29.13 -11.15
CA VAL A 836 -15.53 30.30 -11.75
C VAL A 836 -14.16 29.97 -12.32
N GLU A 837 -13.37 29.10 -11.67
CA GLU A 837 -12.01 28.72 -12.13
C GLU A 837 -11.94 27.28 -12.66
N GLY A 838 -12.95 26.44 -12.41
CA GLY A 838 -13.10 25.11 -13.01
C GLY A 838 -12.68 23.96 -12.09
N ARG A 839 -12.10 22.88 -12.66
CA ARG A 839 -11.49 21.79 -11.87
C ARG A 839 -10.07 22.17 -11.47
N GLU A 840 -9.77 21.94 -10.21
CA GLU A 840 -8.60 22.47 -9.53
C GLU A 840 -8.01 21.40 -8.62
N VAL A 841 -6.69 21.38 -8.45
CA VAL A 841 -6.04 20.41 -7.56
C VAL A 841 -5.67 21.12 -6.26
N HIS A 842 -5.83 20.46 -5.13
CA HIS A 842 -5.59 21.00 -3.80
C HIS A 842 -4.70 20.03 -3.01
N ALA A 843 -3.87 20.55 -2.10
CA ALA A 843 -3.12 19.76 -1.16
C ALA A 843 -3.58 20.05 0.27
N TRP A 844 -3.82 18.99 1.04
CA TRP A 844 -3.99 19.07 2.47
C TRP A 844 -2.82 18.41 3.18
N THR A 845 -2.37 19.07 4.24
CA THR A 845 -1.15 18.68 4.95
C THR A 845 -1.47 18.60 6.44
N PRO A 846 -1.27 17.45 7.10
CA PRO A 846 -1.49 17.36 8.53
C PRO A 846 -0.57 18.28 9.34
N GLY A 847 -1.15 18.90 10.37
CA GLY A 847 -0.46 19.71 11.39
C GLY A 847 -0.05 21.13 10.98
N PHE A 848 -0.16 21.53 9.70
CA PHE A 848 0.24 22.91 9.15
C PHE A 848 -0.92 23.70 9.91
N ALA A 849 -0.56 24.62 10.81
CA ALA A 849 -1.41 25.74 11.16
C ALA A 849 -1.20 26.79 10.07
N THR A 850 -2.16 27.02 9.15
CA THR A 850 -2.01 28.17 8.22
C THR A 850 -1.89 29.44 9.06
N SER A 851 -0.71 30.07 9.04
CA SER A 851 -0.59 31.46 9.41
C SER A 851 -1.50 32.23 8.46
N ASN A 852 -2.54 32.83 9.04
CA ASN A 852 -3.86 33.07 8.42
C ASN A 852 -4.83 31.87 8.58
N VAL A 853 -5.56 31.91 9.69
CA VAL A 853 -7.02 32.04 9.56
C VAL A 853 -7.26 33.12 8.49
N PHE A 854 -7.99 32.82 7.42
CA PHE A 854 -8.42 33.83 6.44
C PHE A 854 -9.49 34.73 7.08
N GLY A 855 -9.01 35.61 7.96
CA GLY A 855 -9.76 36.49 8.84
C GLY A 855 -9.68 37.95 8.43
N GLU A 856 -9.60 38.24 7.12
CA GLU A 856 -10.16 39.48 6.60
C GLU A 856 -11.68 39.33 6.59
N GLY A 857 -12.27 39.39 7.79
CA GLY A 857 -13.64 38.94 8.05
C GLY A 857 -14.68 40.06 8.06
N CYS A 858 -15.94 39.66 7.85
CA CYS A 858 -17.12 40.51 8.00
C CYS A 858 -18.23 39.75 8.77
N GLY A 859 -18.20 39.76 10.11
CA GLY A 859 -19.22 39.13 10.95
C GLY A 859 -19.00 39.36 12.46
N PRO A 860 -20.02 39.75 13.25
CA PRO A 860 -19.80 40.19 14.63
C PRO A 860 -20.02 39.10 15.71
N ALA A 861 -19.04 39.03 16.62
CA ALA A 861 -19.19 38.77 18.06
C ALA A 861 -20.03 37.57 18.55
N PHE A 862 -19.34 36.47 18.85
CA PHE A 862 -19.66 35.60 19.99
C PHE A 862 -18.56 35.73 21.07
N PRO A 863 -18.84 35.46 22.35
CA PRO A 863 -17.92 35.78 23.44
C PRO A 863 -16.65 34.92 23.40
N THR A 864 -15.52 35.56 23.63
CA THR A 864 -14.20 34.91 23.68
C THR A 864 -14.09 33.95 24.87
N LEU A 865 -14.31 32.66 24.62
CA LEU A 865 -13.52 31.66 25.33
C LEU A 865 -12.08 31.78 24.84
N GLU A 866 -11.14 32.01 25.76
CA GLU A 866 -9.71 31.85 25.50
C GLU A 866 -9.38 30.34 25.44
N THR A 867 -9.84 29.67 24.38
CA THR A 867 -9.50 28.28 24.08
C THR A 867 -8.55 28.23 22.90
N THR A 868 -7.30 27.84 23.19
CA THR A 868 -6.24 27.58 22.22
C THR A 868 -6.60 26.36 21.35
N ALA A 869 -7.43 26.56 20.32
CA ALA A 869 -7.73 25.53 19.35
C ALA A 869 -6.46 25.19 18.54
N PRO A 870 -6.02 23.92 18.49
CA PRO A 870 -4.98 23.50 17.57
C PRO A 870 -5.50 23.65 16.13
N VAL A 871 -4.68 24.16 15.22
CA VAL A 871 -4.99 24.12 13.79
C VAL A 871 -4.26 22.92 13.21
N LEU A 872 -5.00 21.84 12.95
CA LEU A 872 -4.43 20.51 12.64
C LEU A 872 -4.18 20.27 11.14
N GLY A 873 -4.25 21.32 10.34
CA GLY A 873 -4.03 21.27 8.90
C GLY A 873 -4.66 22.47 8.20
N GLY A 874 -4.28 22.64 6.95
CA GLY A 874 -4.77 23.71 6.09
C GLY A 874 -4.51 23.37 4.62
N VAL A 875 -5.08 24.18 3.73
CA VAL A 875 -5.27 23.82 2.33
C VAL A 875 -4.63 24.82 1.39
N SER A 876 -3.81 24.31 0.48
CA SER A 876 -3.25 25.06 -0.64
C SER A 876 -3.91 24.63 -1.96
N ARG A 877 -4.33 25.63 -2.73
CA ARG A 877 -4.84 25.49 -4.10
C ARG A 877 -3.64 25.42 -5.05
N LEU A 878 -3.53 24.37 -5.85
CA LEU A 878 -2.42 24.11 -6.76
C LEU A 878 -2.65 24.69 -8.17
N SER A 879 -3.75 25.42 -8.36
CA SER A 879 -4.06 26.27 -9.52
C SER A 879 -4.02 27.74 -9.12
N GLY A 880 -3.21 28.56 -9.81
CA GLY A 880 -3.11 30.00 -9.52
C GLY A 880 -2.26 30.75 -10.55
N ARG A 881 -2.86 31.26 -11.63
CA ARG A 881 -2.13 31.94 -12.73
C ARG A 881 -1.41 33.22 -12.28
N GLY A 882 -0.08 33.16 -12.17
CA GLY A 882 0.78 34.33 -11.94
C GLY A 882 0.98 35.23 -13.18
N HIS A 883 0.04 36.13 -13.48
CA HIS A 883 0.30 37.24 -14.41
C HIS A 883 1.14 38.35 -13.74
N GLY A 884 2.46 38.24 -13.80
CA GLY A 884 3.39 39.28 -13.32
C GLY A 884 3.64 40.41 -14.33
N ASN A 885 4.39 41.46 -13.94
CA ASN A 885 5.29 42.22 -14.82
C ASN A 885 6.10 43.34 -14.12
N HIS A 886 7.43 43.29 -14.30
CA HIS A 886 8.36 44.39 -14.68
C HIS A 886 9.70 44.49 -13.88
N PRO A 887 10.80 45.01 -14.49
CA PRO A 887 12.18 44.73 -14.05
C PRO A 887 13.01 45.95 -13.59
N GLY A 888 14.07 45.75 -12.78
CA GLY A 888 15.15 46.75 -12.64
C GLY A 888 16.15 46.66 -11.47
N VAL A 889 17.39 46.25 -11.76
CA VAL A 889 18.64 47.02 -11.53
C VAL A 889 19.03 47.53 -10.10
N VAL A 890 20.01 46.84 -9.49
CA VAL A 890 21.27 47.37 -8.85
C VAL A 890 21.31 47.96 -7.40
N LEU A 891 22.03 47.21 -6.53
CA LEU A 891 22.96 47.59 -5.41
C LEU A 891 22.53 48.29 -4.09
N LEU A 892 22.77 47.53 -3.00
CA LEU A 892 23.50 47.85 -1.74
C LEU A 892 22.93 48.68 -0.56
N ASN A 893 23.25 48.12 0.62
CA ASN A 893 23.42 48.70 1.97
C ASN A 893 22.22 48.96 2.91
N GLN A 894 22.54 48.80 4.20
CA GLN A 894 21.68 48.83 5.40
C GLN A 894 21.80 50.19 6.15
N PRO A 895 21.24 50.36 7.37
CA PRO A 895 19.87 50.10 7.87
C PRO A 895 19.27 51.35 8.59
N THR A 896 17.97 51.32 9.00
CA THR A 896 17.52 51.77 10.35
C THR A 896 16.00 51.57 10.62
N LYS A 897 15.64 51.46 11.91
CA LYS A 897 14.28 51.63 12.50
C LYS A 897 14.05 53.12 12.88
N PRO A 898 12.85 53.61 13.31
CA PRO A 898 11.66 52.89 13.78
C PRO A 898 10.29 53.35 13.20
N ALA A 899 9.19 52.71 13.64
CA ALA A 899 7.79 53.14 13.45
C ALA A 899 7.32 54.07 14.62
N PRO A 900 6.11 54.71 14.59
CA PRO A 900 4.86 53.98 14.93
C PRO A 900 3.49 54.49 14.37
N LEU A 901 2.58 53.52 14.10
CA LEU A 901 1.12 53.46 14.40
C LEU A 901 0.04 54.40 13.79
N LEU A 902 -1.19 53.83 13.70
CA LEU A 902 -2.54 54.38 13.36
C LEU A 902 -2.82 54.67 11.87
N GLY A 903 -3.96 54.31 11.26
CA GLY A 903 -5.19 53.63 11.73
C GLY A 903 -6.01 53.00 10.55
N CYS A 904 -7.22 52.46 10.80
CA CYS A 904 -7.87 51.44 9.94
C CYS A 904 -9.05 51.89 9.02
N ASN A 905 -9.40 51.01 8.05
CA ASN A 905 -10.65 50.84 7.25
C ASN A 905 -11.04 51.97 6.25
N ASP A 906 -11.55 51.71 5.03
CA ASP A 906 -12.80 51.01 4.64
C ASP A 906 -12.74 50.40 3.21
N TYR A 907 -13.60 49.40 2.91
CA TYR A 907 -13.99 48.96 1.55
C TYR A 907 -15.45 48.44 1.53
N VAL A 908 -16.13 48.46 0.37
CA VAL A 908 -17.60 48.27 0.24
C VAL A 908 -17.98 47.41 -0.98
N ASP A 909 -19.15 46.76 -0.91
CA ASP A 909 -19.78 45.81 -1.85
C ASP A 909 -19.60 46.04 -3.37
N VAL A 910 -19.57 44.91 -4.10
CA VAL A 910 -19.73 44.85 -5.56
C VAL A 910 -21.13 44.29 -5.90
N ALA A 911 -21.94 45.06 -6.63
CA ALA A 911 -23.25 44.62 -7.09
C ALA A 911 -23.17 43.87 -8.43
N THR A 912 -23.64 42.62 -8.47
CA THR A 912 -23.70 41.78 -9.69
C THR A 912 -25.03 41.94 -10.42
N ALA A 913 -25.01 42.00 -11.75
CA ALA A 913 -26.21 42.04 -12.59
C ALA A 913 -26.12 41.04 -13.75
N ILE A 914 -27.03 40.06 -13.77
CA ILE A 914 -27.09 39.02 -14.81
C ILE A 914 -27.96 39.53 -15.98
N VAL A 915 -27.44 39.45 -17.20
CA VAL A 915 -28.18 39.76 -18.44
C VAL A 915 -28.28 38.47 -19.27
N ALA A 916 -29.52 38.08 -19.62
CA ALA A 916 -29.77 36.86 -20.38
C ALA A 916 -29.30 36.97 -21.85
N ALA A 917 -29.03 35.81 -22.47
CA ALA A 917 -28.40 35.70 -23.78
C ALA A 917 -29.14 36.47 -24.91
N PRO A 918 -28.40 37.11 -25.85
CA PRO A 918 -28.99 37.97 -26.85
C PRO A 918 -29.65 37.19 -28.00
N VAL A 919 -30.87 37.60 -28.38
CA VAL A 919 -31.49 37.20 -29.65
C VAL A 919 -30.96 38.10 -30.77
N ALA A 920 -30.56 37.51 -31.90
CA ALA A 920 -29.97 38.22 -33.02
C ALA A 920 -30.89 39.34 -33.55
N GLY A 921 -30.37 40.58 -33.57
CA GLY A 921 -31.06 41.77 -34.10
C GLY A 921 -31.51 42.79 -33.05
N VAL A 922 -31.48 42.47 -31.75
CA VAL A 922 -31.86 43.40 -30.68
C VAL A 922 -30.65 44.20 -30.17
N ARG A 923 -30.81 45.52 -29.99
CA ARG A 923 -29.85 46.35 -29.23
C ARG A 923 -30.27 46.42 -27.77
N TYR A 924 -29.37 46.04 -26.87
CA TYR A 924 -29.54 46.22 -25.43
C TYR A 924 -28.85 47.52 -25.00
N GLN A 925 -29.42 48.23 -24.02
CA GLN A 925 -28.78 49.33 -23.30
C GLN A 925 -29.02 49.13 -21.81
N SER A 926 -27.94 49.17 -21.02
CA SER A 926 -27.95 49.08 -19.56
C SER A 926 -27.27 50.32 -18.98
N THR A 927 -27.90 50.95 -18.00
CA THR A 927 -27.38 52.16 -17.35
C THR A 927 -27.09 51.86 -15.88
N ILE A 928 -25.82 51.94 -15.49
CA ILE A 928 -25.40 51.89 -14.09
C ILE A 928 -25.52 53.31 -13.49
N SER A 929 -25.95 53.43 -12.23
CA SER A 929 -26.05 54.70 -11.53
C SER A 929 -25.52 54.54 -10.10
N ILE A 930 -24.58 55.40 -9.71
CA ILE A 930 -23.88 55.34 -8.42
C ILE A 930 -24.54 56.34 -7.45
N PRO A 931 -24.88 55.95 -6.21
CA PRO A 931 -25.40 56.86 -5.19
C PRO A 931 -24.42 58.00 -4.83
N ASN A 932 -24.97 59.19 -4.61
CA ASN A 932 -24.22 60.45 -4.70
C ASN A 932 -23.68 60.94 -3.34
N THR A 933 -23.01 60.08 -2.57
CA THR A 933 -22.73 60.31 -1.13
C THR A 933 -21.29 60.01 -0.65
N THR A 934 -20.27 60.11 -1.50
CA THR A 934 -18.86 60.26 -1.08
C THR A 934 -18.02 60.94 -2.17
N ASN A 935 -16.87 61.52 -1.82
CA ASN A 935 -16.02 62.26 -2.76
C ASN A 935 -15.18 61.31 -3.63
N VAL A 936 -15.61 61.08 -4.87
CA VAL A 936 -14.95 60.13 -5.81
C VAL A 936 -13.86 60.82 -6.65
N LEU A 937 -12.77 61.26 -5.99
CA LEU A 937 -11.57 61.77 -6.67
C LEU A 937 -10.41 60.77 -6.49
N GLY A 938 -10.20 59.92 -7.50
CA GLY A 938 -9.08 58.97 -7.58
C GLY A 938 -9.44 57.48 -7.56
N MET A 939 -10.72 57.10 -7.44
CA MET A 939 -11.13 55.70 -7.54
C MET A 939 -11.08 55.20 -8.99
N ARG A 940 -10.64 53.95 -9.17
CA ARG A 940 -10.79 53.18 -10.42
C ARG A 940 -11.88 52.13 -10.23
N LEU A 941 -12.85 52.11 -11.14
CA LEU A 941 -13.89 51.09 -11.19
C LEU A 941 -13.51 50.03 -12.23
N PHE A 942 -13.40 48.77 -11.79
CA PHE A 942 -13.27 47.63 -12.67
C PHE A 942 -14.64 47.08 -13.02
N LEU A 943 -14.87 46.78 -14.30
CA LEU A 943 -16.10 46.17 -14.80
C LEU A 943 -15.74 44.87 -15.51
N GLN A 944 -16.06 43.73 -14.90
CA GLN A 944 -15.93 42.43 -15.57
C GLN A 944 -17.18 42.19 -16.42
N ALA A 945 -16.99 41.95 -17.72
CA ALA A 945 -18.05 41.65 -18.67
C ALA A 945 -17.61 40.50 -19.59
N TRP A 946 -18.35 39.39 -19.54
CA TRP A 946 -18.03 38.18 -20.32
C TRP A 946 -18.63 38.27 -21.73
N PHE A 947 -17.78 38.17 -22.75
CA PHE A 947 -18.19 38.19 -24.17
C PHE A 947 -17.95 36.84 -24.85
N VAL A 948 -19.02 36.18 -25.30
CA VAL A 948 -18.91 34.96 -26.12
C VAL A 948 -18.70 35.35 -27.59
N THR A 949 -17.42 35.55 -27.95
CA THR A 949 -16.84 35.45 -29.30
C THR A 949 -17.62 36.06 -30.49
N VAL A 950 -17.57 37.38 -30.66
CA VAL A 950 -17.55 38.03 -32.00
C VAL A 950 -16.61 39.25 -31.96
N PRO A 951 -15.59 39.37 -32.84
CA PRO A 951 -14.70 40.52 -32.84
C PRO A 951 -15.37 41.76 -33.47
N GLY A 952 -15.70 42.76 -32.64
CA GLY A 952 -16.26 44.04 -33.09
C GLY A 952 -16.14 45.13 -32.02
N LEU A 953 -15.77 46.35 -32.42
CA LEU A 953 -15.55 47.49 -31.51
C LEU A 953 -16.87 48.05 -30.96
N PHE A 954 -17.09 47.92 -29.64
CA PHE A 954 -18.12 48.67 -28.92
C PHE A 954 -17.56 50.00 -28.38
N PRO A 955 -18.14 51.16 -28.72
CA PRO A 955 -17.72 52.44 -28.15
C PRO A 955 -18.37 52.67 -26.77
N LEU A 956 -17.57 52.56 -25.71
CA LEU A 956 -17.93 53.08 -24.39
C LEU A 956 -17.72 54.60 -24.35
N GLN A 957 -18.66 55.34 -23.76
CA GLN A 957 -18.50 56.76 -23.41
C GLN A 957 -18.63 56.94 -21.90
N ALA A 958 -17.66 57.62 -21.30
CA ALA A 958 -17.69 58.03 -19.90
C ALA A 958 -18.23 59.45 -19.74
N THR A 959 -18.87 59.71 -18.60
CA THR A 959 -19.16 61.06 -18.10
C THR A 959 -18.52 61.23 -16.72
N ASN A 960 -18.32 62.49 -16.30
CA ASN A 960 -17.86 62.86 -14.96
C ASN A 960 -16.47 62.33 -14.53
N GLY A 961 -15.52 62.19 -15.46
CA GLY A 961 -14.09 62.15 -15.14
C GLY A 961 -13.53 60.81 -14.64
N VAL A 962 -14.28 59.71 -14.73
CA VAL A 962 -13.79 58.36 -14.43
C VAL A 962 -13.04 57.79 -15.64
N GLU A 963 -11.81 57.31 -15.43
CA GLU A 963 -11.09 56.49 -16.42
C GLU A 963 -11.57 55.03 -16.34
N TRP A 964 -11.99 54.46 -17.47
CA TRP A 964 -12.18 53.01 -17.60
C TRP A 964 -10.89 52.37 -18.13
N VAL A 965 -10.36 51.40 -17.39
CA VAL A 965 -9.27 50.53 -17.88
C VAL A 965 -9.89 49.23 -18.38
N VAL A 966 -9.81 48.99 -19.68
CA VAL A 966 -10.25 47.73 -20.29
C VAL A 966 -9.10 46.73 -20.19
N GLY A 967 -9.23 45.74 -19.32
CA GLY A 967 -8.42 44.51 -19.38
C GLY A 967 -8.83 43.63 -20.57
N GLN A 968 -7.95 42.72 -20.96
CA GLN A 968 -8.32 41.60 -21.86
C GLN A 968 -8.95 40.46 -21.06
#